data_AF-A0AAU4BFW7-F1
#
_entry.id   AF-A0AAU4BFW7-F1
#
_cell.length_a   1.000
_cell.length_b   1.000
_cell.length_c   1.000
_cell.angle_alpha   90.00
_cell.angle_beta   90.00
_cell.angle_gamma   90.00
#
_symmetry.space_group_name_H-M   'P 1'
#
loop_
_entity.id
_entity.type
_entity.pdbx_description
1 polymer ?
#
loop_
_entity_poly.entity_id
_entity_poly.type
_entity_poly.pdbx_seq_one_letter_code
_entity_poly.pdbx_strand_id
1 'polypeptide(L)'
;MPESEVPTVTFPLPDEPSVAEPAEDISSTSDVPAPAADQPPDETVAEEPGPGVPPEADDTEVGEDEEEVVLDPRSGFGTMPLPVIGETPPLGTKVIEDGWGGRDLVESVYGQLTGFYEELDARLKEVPEDVPPVGWVPYIAALRKFREERVAGDWELLARFLVAPGSLEATESLRLVQAEDEDGDEIVHDIVKELTAADGRALLVAPTPERAAELLRALEDDPEVFSLMIETQPATAESPSVETQALPPVGKEEPAEKDPEPTPPREFGSHGTVEFKPVTGSPEPGAEPSTEPGSETTGDPDDELDDGVAVTRAEPLPAAPVGEPIVPVEGPSAPETRVRSAALRPVGEAWRLSWETETRLLRRGLMWLEQWPRDAAALQAVQSTNLRRGEALDAERESLTATIEESRHASAAAEQAAARAEAEAERLTAVEAEAEAELAGPRAEADRLRTIADEAAGEANTLTRAADASYARCVQLDERAKTAQAELQGARQAEASLTDELARAREALPGAAEEAHRLTAADADAAAEGHAAYYRLVSAESALAARRRKMTLGQRLHVASPPSDLRDLRAEVKARTREADEAAKRARDAKEAAEHAERVRRGLASFVSEGGARLQQAQEAQERLGTELTWLATERETAAGEHQQQAQLASAAVEKANQEGRRAHAAHQAAQVIEERVNAARTAREEALAVARQARSDAETAAARAAETAAALDRHTAEAAEEMSGRQADLETVALTEARSRENVLEICGSDPAENPDAVPAHQRRAMARIEQLTAYMDGRRSAEGDVLLRTADLVVGTPAGVGLTARNEEFDALIVADAGAVTDAEFLIGAVRARRWILVSAPGVRPPEYREYASAPAGRLDIGPFERAATAAPHLVDAR
;
A
#
# COMPACT_ATOMS: atom_id res chain seq x y z
N MET A 1 7.90 -24.52 79.75
CA MET A 1 6.44 -24.69 79.65
C MET A 1 6.12 -24.78 78.17
N PRO A 2 5.33 -25.76 77.72
CA PRO A 2 5.16 -26.05 76.30
C PRO A 2 4.27 -25.04 75.59
N GLU A 3 4.34 -25.06 74.26
CA GLU A 3 3.46 -24.31 73.35
C GLU A 3 2.01 -24.81 73.47
N SER A 4 1.05 -23.94 73.14
CA SER A 4 -0.39 -24.25 73.19
C SER A 4 -0.92 -24.44 71.78
N GLU A 5 -1.49 -25.62 71.49
CA GLU A 5 -2.12 -25.91 70.20
C GLU A 5 -3.40 -25.07 70.03
N VAL A 6 -3.57 -24.45 68.86
CA VAL A 6 -4.80 -23.72 68.51
C VAL A 6 -5.69 -24.64 67.67
N PRO A 7 -6.89 -25.03 68.13
CA PRO A 7 -7.78 -25.89 67.37
C PRO A 7 -8.42 -25.11 66.21
N THR A 8 -8.16 -25.56 64.98
CA THR A 8 -8.82 -25.00 63.78
C THR A 8 -10.27 -25.50 63.72
N VAL A 9 -11.23 -24.61 63.92
CA VAL A 9 -12.67 -24.92 63.79
C VAL A 9 -13.11 -24.62 62.35
N THR A 10 -13.39 -25.67 61.59
CA THR A 10 -13.94 -25.54 60.23
C THR A 10 -15.46 -25.33 60.29
N PHE A 11 -15.94 -24.19 59.78
CA PHE A 11 -17.36 -23.98 59.51
C PHE A 11 -17.70 -24.37 58.05
N PRO A 12 -18.87 -24.99 57.78
CA PRO A 12 -19.35 -25.21 56.43
C PRO A 12 -19.88 -23.89 55.81
N LEU A 13 -19.79 -23.77 54.48
CA LEU A 13 -20.48 -22.71 53.73
C LEU A 13 -21.99 -23.00 53.67
N PRO A 14 -22.86 -21.97 53.65
CA PRO A 14 -24.27 -22.10 53.28
C PRO A 14 -24.44 -22.18 51.75
N ASP A 15 -25.54 -22.77 51.31
CA ASP A 15 -25.87 -22.99 49.88
C ASP A 15 -26.20 -21.70 49.10
N GLU A 16 -25.94 -21.72 47.79
CA GLU A 16 -26.34 -20.66 46.86
C GLU A 16 -27.86 -20.75 46.53
N PRO A 17 -28.61 -19.63 46.57
CA PRO A 17 -30.00 -19.62 46.12
C PRO A 17 -30.08 -19.59 44.58
N SER A 18 -30.70 -20.62 43.99
CA SER A 18 -31.04 -20.64 42.56
C SER A 18 -31.95 -19.47 42.18
N VAL A 19 -31.52 -18.68 41.20
CA VAL A 19 -32.35 -17.63 40.58
C VAL A 19 -33.18 -18.26 39.46
N ALA A 20 -34.50 -18.06 39.50
CA ALA A 20 -35.41 -18.49 38.46
C ALA A 20 -35.77 -17.32 37.52
N GLU A 21 -35.86 -17.58 36.23
CA GLU A 21 -36.34 -16.64 35.23
C GLU A 21 -37.87 -16.46 35.33
N PRO A 22 -38.40 -15.23 35.34
CA PRO A 22 -39.79 -14.95 35.03
C PRO A 22 -39.98 -14.72 33.52
N ALA A 23 -40.91 -15.45 32.90
CA ALA A 23 -41.29 -15.24 31.51
C ALA A 23 -42.22 -14.02 31.33
N GLU A 24 -42.30 -13.58 30.08
CA GLU A 24 -43.13 -12.54 29.48
C GLU A 24 -44.53 -12.32 30.09
N ASP A 25 -44.93 -11.04 30.25
CA ASP A 25 -46.31 -10.62 29.99
C ASP A 25 -46.37 -9.12 29.60
N ILE A 26 -46.65 -8.85 28.31
CA ILE A 26 -47.26 -7.58 27.86
C ILE A 26 -48.14 -7.84 26.64
N SER A 27 -49.41 -7.52 26.78
CA SER A 27 -50.45 -7.69 25.77
C SER A 27 -51.05 -6.33 25.35
N SER A 28 -51.63 -6.31 24.15
CA SER A 28 -52.59 -5.30 23.66
C SER A 28 -52.04 -3.90 23.30
N THR A 29 -52.59 -3.15 22.33
CA THR A 29 -53.37 -3.44 21.08
C THR A 29 -53.52 -2.11 20.33
N SER A 30 -53.78 -2.14 19.01
CA SER A 30 -54.28 -1.01 18.19
C SER A 30 -53.30 0.17 17.98
N ASP A 31 -53.41 0.99 16.93
CA ASP A 31 -54.35 0.95 15.78
C ASP A 31 -53.69 1.44 14.47
N VAL A 32 -54.36 1.25 13.33
CA VAL A 32 -53.85 1.59 11.98
C VAL A 32 -54.82 2.52 11.23
N PRO A 33 -54.29 3.64 10.69
CA PRO A 33 -54.45 3.93 9.26
C PRO A 33 -53.08 4.28 8.62
N ALA A 34 -52.66 3.69 7.50
CA ALA A 34 -53.26 3.66 6.15
C ALA A 34 -53.09 5.01 5.39
N PRO A 35 -52.55 5.01 4.15
CA PRO A 35 -52.01 6.22 3.52
C PRO A 35 -52.97 6.96 2.57
N ALA A 36 -52.69 8.25 2.37
CA ALA A 36 -53.03 9.05 1.19
C ALA A 36 -51.73 9.78 0.73
N ALA A 37 -51.35 9.94 -0.54
CA ALA A 37 -52.07 10.02 -1.81
C ALA A 37 -52.79 11.35 -2.03
N ASP A 38 -52.08 12.34 -2.61
CA ASP A 38 -52.68 13.52 -3.24
C ASP A 38 -51.81 14.07 -4.41
N GLN A 39 -52.48 14.44 -5.51
CA GLN A 39 -52.04 15.07 -6.77
C GLN A 39 -53.31 15.68 -7.44
N PRO A 40 -53.23 16.59 -8.45
CA PRO A 40 -52.12 17.44 -8.88
C PRO A 40 -52.37 18.88 -8.36
N PRO A 41 -52.94 19.91 -9.04
CA PRO A 41 -53.01 20.25 -10.49
C PRO A 41 -51.63 20.68 -11.05
N ASP A 42 -51.38 20.96 -12.33
CA ASP A 42 -52.17 21.16 -13.57
C ASP A 42 -52.93 22.49 -13.75
N GLU A 43 -52.28 23.46 -14.41
CA GLU A 43 -52.97 24.39 -15.31
C GLU A 43 -52.06 24.82 -16.49
N THR A 44 -52.48 24.45 -17.70
CA THR A 44 -52.29 24.98 -19.08
C THR A 44 -51.52 26.31 -19.27
N VAL A 45 -50.89 26.60 -20.44
CA VAL A 45 -51.53 26.79 -21.76
C VAL A 45 -50.51 26.67 -22.92
N ALA A 46 -50.85 25.85 -23.93
CA ALA A 46 -50.68 25.97 -25.41
C ALA A 46 -49.34 26.49 -26.04
N GLU A 47 -49.06 26.31 -27.34
CA GLU A 47 -49.87 25.77 -28.44
C GLU A 47 -48.97 25.07 -29.49
N GLU A 48 -49.41 23.94 -30.05
CA GLU A 48 -48.91 23.40 -31.32
C GLU A 48 -49.49 24.24 -32.47
N PRO A 49 -48.85 24.38 -33.66
CA PRO A 49 -48.57 23.20 -34.48
C PRO A 49 -47.36 23.27 -35.43
N GLY A 50 -47.00 22.11 -36.01
CA GLY A 50 -46.35 22.06 -37.33
C GLY A 50 -47.38 22.06 -38.47
N PRO A 51 -47.03 21.66 -39.72
CA PRO A 51 -45.70 21.33 -40.24
C PRO A 51 -45.24 22.32 -41.35
N GLY A 52 -43.95 22.30 -41.70
CA GLY A 52 -43.42 23.19 -42.76
C GLY A 52 -42.13 22.69 -43.41
N VAL A 53 -42.20 22.46 -44.73
CA VAL A 53 -41.09 22.25 -45.68
C VAL A 53 -40.11 23.44 -45.66
N PRO A 54 -38.79 23.26 -45.90
CA PRO A 54 -37.82 24.36 -45.87
C PRO A 54 -37.96 25.34 -47.04
N PRO A 55 -37.55 26.61 -46.85
CA PRO A 55 -37.23 27.54 -47.94
C PRO A 55 -35.71 27.56 -48.25
N GLU A 56 -35.39 27.73 -49.53
CA GLU A 56 -34.08 28.13 -50.03
C GLU A 56 -34.02 29.68 -50.21
N ALA A 57 -33.03 30.16 -50.98
CA ALA A 57 -32.91 31.49 -51.59
C ALA A 57 -32.46 32.67 -50.69
N ASP A 58 -31.20 33.07 -50.89
CA ASP A 58 -30.78 34.43 -51.28
C ASP A 58 -29.37 34.24 -51.92
N ASP A 59 -29.23 33.93 -53.21
CA ASP A 59 -29.47 34.72 -54.45
C ASP A 59 -28.20 35.42 -54.99
N THR A 60 -27.60 34.80 -56.00
CA THR A 60 -27.16 35.45 -57.26
C THR A 60 -26.89 34.33 -58.29
N GLU A 61 -27.69 34.12 -59.35
CA GLU A 61 -27.84 34.94 -60.59
C GLU A 61 -26.51 35.16 -61.34
N VAL A 62 -26.33 34.93 -62.66
CA VAL A 62 -27.14 34.47 -63.83
C VAL A 62 -26.17 33.72 -64.78
N GLY A 63 -26.49 32.79 -65.70
CA GLY A 63 -27.73 32.15 -66.20
C GLY A 63 -27.33 30.93 -67.08
N GLU A 64 -28.23 30.04 -67.51
CA GLU A 64 -29.20 30.21 -68.62
C GLU A 64 -28.50 30.43 -69.99
N ASP A 65 -28.69 29.61 -71.03
CA ASP A 65 -29.72 28.58 -71.27
C ASP A 65 -29.23 27.30 -71.98
N GLU A 66 -30.05 26.26 -71.87
CA GLU A 66 -29.92 24.95 -72.53
C GLU A 66 -30.43 24.98 -74.00
N GLU A 67 -30.11 23.95 -74.79
CA GLU A 67 -31.16 23.05 -75.33
C GLU A 67 -30.57 21.78 -75.97
N GLU A 68 -31.09 20.61 -75.57
CA GLU A 68 -30.79 19.31 -76.17
C GLU A 68 -31.77 19.00 -77.30
N VAL A 69 -31.28 18.76 -78.54
CA VAL A 69 -32.14 18.29 -79.65
C VAL A 69 -31.49 17.14 -80.43
N VAL A 70 -31.91 15.92 -80.11
CA VAL A 70 -31.60 14.71 -80.89
C VAL A 70 -32.79 14.34 -81.80
N LEU A 71 -32.75 14.74 -83.08
CA LEU A 71 -33.65 14.22 -84.12
C LEU A 71 -33.00 14.19 -85.53
N ASP A 72 -32.75 12.99 -86.06
CA ASP A 72 -32.64 12.70 -87.51
C ASP A 72 -34.07 12.39 -88.03
N PRO A 73 -34.56 12.95 -89.16
CA PRO A 73 -34.27 12.32 -90.46
C PRO A 73 -34.20 13.23 -91.71
N ARG A 74 -33.21 12.94 -92.57
CA ARG A 74 -33.27 12.92 -94.05
C ARG A 74 -34.40 13.70 -94.77
N SER A 75 -34.11 14.89 -95.30
CA SER A 75 -34.62 15.34 -96.62
C SER A 75 -33.86 16.58 -97.13
N GLY A 76 -33.43 16.59 -98.39
CA GLY A 76 -32.76 17.79 -98.97
C GLY A 76 -31.82 17.53 -100.15
N PHE A 77 -32.32 17.08 -101.30
CA PHE A 77 -31.52 17.08 -102.54
C PHE A 77 -31.34 18.51 -103.07
N GLY A 78 -30.10 19.01 -103.12
CA GLY A 78 -29.76 20.34 -103.65
C GLY A 78 -28.40 20.38 -104.34
N THR A 79 -28.37 20.24 -105.66
CA THR A 79 -27.14 20.27 -106.47
C THR A 79 -26.73 21.70 -106.84
N MET A 80 -25.52 22.13 -106.45
CA MET A 80 -24.79 23.29 -106.98
C MET A 80 -23.26 22.96 -107.01
N PRO A 81 -22.42 23.72 -107.75
CA PRO A 81 -21.26 23.14 -108.43
C PRO A 81 -19.94 23.12 -107.64
N LEU A 82 -19.03 22.25 -108.12
CA LEU A 82 -17.61 22.22 -107.75
C LEU A 82 -16.90 23.52 -108.15
N PRO A 83 -16.12 24.17 -107.26
CA PRO A 83 -15.10 25.13 -107.65
C PRO A 83 -13.90 24.44 -108.33
N VAL A 84 -13.16 25.19 -109.14
CA VAL A 84 -12.00 24.70 -109.90
C VAL A 84 -10.74 24.70 -109.02
N ILE A 85 -9.93 23.64 -109.12
CA ILE A 85 -8.61 23.58 -108.47
C ILE A 85 -7.70 24.65 -109.07
N GLY A 86 -7.28 25.62 -108.25
CA GLY A 86 -6.28 26.63 -108.59
C GLY A 86 -4.86 26.16 -108.33
N GLU A 87 -3.89 26.78 -108.99
CA GLU A 87 -2.46 26.50 -108.82
C GLU A 87 -1.96 26.98 -107.44
N THR A 88 -1.11 26.18 -106.78
CA THR A 88 -0.57 26.50 -105.45
C THR A 88 0.32 27.76 -105.52
N PRO A 89 0.06 28.81 -104.73
CA PRO A 89 0.86 30.03 -104.78
C PRO A 89 2.26 29.82 -104.16
N PRO A 90 3.28 30.57 -104.62
CA PRO A 90 4.63 30.49 -104.06
C PRO A 90 4.65 30.98 -102.60
N LEU A 91 5.17 30.15 -101.71
CA LEU A 91 5.22 30.38 -100.25
C LEU A 91 6.05 31.61 -99.85
N GLY A 92 5.64 32.27 -98.76
CA GLY A 92 6.56 32.97 -97.86
C GLY A 92 6.90 34.45 -98.11
N THR A 93 6.22 35.18 -99.02
CA THR A 93 6.58 36.60 -99.31
C THR A 93 5.43 37.61 -99.31
N LYS A 94 4.22 37.23 -98.87
CA LYS A 94 3.10 38.16 -98.69
C LYS A 94 2.27 37.80 -97.46
N VAL A 95 1.90 38.83 -96.69
CA VAL A 95 0.78 38.75 -95.75
C VAL A 95 -0.49 38.49 -96.56
N ILE A 96 -1.27 37.50 -96.13
CA ILE A 96 -2.57 37.19 -96.72
C ILE A 96 -3.62 37.94 -95.88
N GLU A 97 -4.42 38.80 -96.51
CA GLU A 97 -5.44 39.61 -95.82
C GLU A 97 -6.71 38.80 -95.50
N ASP A 98 -6.94 37.72 -96.25
CA ASP A 98 -7.80 36.60 -95.85
C ASP A 98 -6.99 35.63 -94.94
N GLY A 99 -7.64 35.01 -93.95
CA GLY A 99 -6.96 34.21 -92.91
C GLY A 99 -6.04 33.10 -93.44
N TRP A 100 -4.99 32.78 -92.68
CA TRP A 100 -3.75 32.07 -93.11
C TRP A 100 -3.90 30.65 -93.71
N GLY A 101 -5.10 30.15 -93.96
CA GLY A 101 -5.37 28.87 -94.63
C GLY A 101 -5.46 27.65 -93.70
N GLY A 102 -5.00 27.78 -92.44
CA GLY A 102 -5.30 26.82 -91.37
C GLY A 102 -4.98 25.36 -91.71
N ARG A 103 -5.91 24.47 -91.33
CA ARG A 103 -5.80 23.02 -91.56
C ARG A 103 -5.69 22.65 -93.04
N ASP A 104 -6.42 23.34 -93.92
CA ASP A 104 -6.39 23.04 -95.36
C ASP A 104 -5.01 23.34 -95.96
N LEU A 105 -4.35 24.41 -95.50
CA LEU A 105 -2.99 24.73 -95.93
C LEU A 105 -1.97 23.72 -95.36
N VAL A 106 -2.11 23.33 -94.09
CA VAL A 106 -1.31 22.25 -93.46
C VAL A 106 -1.45 20.94 -94.25
N GLU A 107 -2.67 20.55 -94.60
CA GLU A 107 -2.95 19.35 -95.39
C GLU A 107 -2.37 19.44 -96.80
N SER A 108 -2.47 20.60 -97.46
CA SER A 108 -1.93 20.79 -98.82
C SER A 108 -0.40 20.64 -98.90
N VAL A 109 0.32 21.01 -97.83
CA VAL A 109 1.78 20.93 -97.71
C VAL A 109 2.23 19.57 -97.20
N TYR A 110 1.69 19.13 -96.05
CA TYR A 110 2.17 17.93 -95.37
C TYR A 110 1.45 16.65 -95.76
N GLY A 111 0.29 16.70 -96.42
CA GLY A 111 -0.32 15.53 -97.05
C GLY A 111 0.58 14.91 -98.10
N GLN A 112 1.19 15.75 -98.96
CA GLN A 112 2.15 15.31 -99.98
C GLN A 112 3.42 14.71 -99.34
N LEU A 113 3.98 15.37 -98.31
CA LEU A 113 5.16 14.88 -97.61
C LEU A 113 4.87 13.57 -96.84
N THR A 114 3.68 13.42 -96.25
CA THR A 114 3.28 12.15 -95.61
C THR A 114 3.24 11.03 -96.65
N GLY A 115 2.60 11.26 -97.81
CA GLY A 115 2.54 10.27 -98.90
C GLY A 115 3.91 9.88 -99.45
N PHE A 116 4.85 10.82 -99.53
CA PHE A 116 6.24 10.55 -99.91
C PHE A 116 6.95 9.61 -98.92
N TYR A 117 6.84 9.88 -97.61
CA TYR A 117 7.40 8.99 -96.59
C TYR A 117 6.70 7.63 -96.51
N GLU A 118 5.38 7.58 -96.72
CA GLU A 118 4.63 6.33 -96.84
C GLU A 118 5.09 5.49 -98.04
N GLU A 119 5.45 6.12 -99.17
CA GLU A 119 6.04 5.40 -100.32
C GLU A 119 7.47 4.92 -100.02
N LEU A 120 8.32 5.73 -99.38
CA LEU A 120 9.66 5.30 -98.96
C LEU A 120 9.61 4.12 -97.98
N ASP A 121 8.71 4.18 -96.99
CA ASP A 121 8.49 3.12 -95.99
C ASP A 121 7.93 1.84 -96.61
N ALA A 122 7.08 1.95 -97.64
CA ALA A 122 6.60 0.82 -98.43
C ALA A 122 7.73 0.18 -99.25
N ARG A 123 8.50 0.98 -100.02
CA ARG A 123 9.65 0.51 -100.80
C ARG A 123 10.71 -0.17 -99.93
N LEU A 124 10.91 0.32 -98.70
CA LEU A 124 11.84 -0.28 -97.74
C LEU A 124 11.38 -1.68 -97.29
N LYS A 125 10.06 -1.88 -97.14
CA LYS A 125 9.44 -3.17 -96.78
C LYS A 125 9.36 -4.18 -97.93
N GLU A 126 9.63 -3.76 -99.17
CA GLU A 126 9.78 -4.68 -100.31
C GLU A 126 11.15 -5.38 -100.31
N VAL A 127 12.12 -4.90 -99.52
CA VAL A 127 13.44 -5.55 -99.34
C VAL A 127 13.40 -6.49 -98.13
N PRO A 128 13.59 -7.81 -98.29
CA PRO A 128 13.61 -8.75 -97.16
C PRO A 128 14.93 -8.64 -96.39
N GLU A 129 14.88 -8.20 -95.13
CA GLU A 129 15.99 -8.17 -94.18
C GLU A 129 15.56 -8.82 -92.86
N ASP A 130 16.44 -9.62 -92.23
CA ASP A 130 16.09 -10.48 -91.07
C ASP A 130 15.63 -9.70 -89.82
N VAL A 131 16.12 -8.46 -89.67
CA VAL A 131 15.62 -7.47 -88.72
C VAL A 131 15.35 -6.20 -89.53
N PRO A 132 14.10 -5.78 -89.74
CA PRO A 132 13.80 -4.64 -90.59
C PRO A 132 14.38 -3.32 -90.03
N PRO A 133 14.61 -2.31 -90.88
CA PRO A 133 14.94 -0.96 -90.43
C PRO A 133 13.81 -0.33 -89.60
N VAL A 134 14.14 0.73 -88.87
CA VAL A 134 13.13 1.59 -88.22
C VAL A 134 12.13 2.15 -89.24
N GLY A 135 12.62 2.47 -90.44
CA GLY A 135 11.82 3.06 -91.50
C GLY A 135 11.25 4.43 -91.14
N TRP A 136 10.35 4.93 -91.97
CA TRP A 136 9.76 6.25 -91.77
C TRP A 136 8.49 6.21 -90.90
N VAL A 137 8.16 5.06 -90.30
CA VAL A 137 7.01 4.91 -89.39
C VAL A 137 6.94 6.00 -88.30
N PRO A 138 8.02 6.38 -87.59
CA PRO A 138 7.96 7.47 -86.60
C PRO A 138 7.67 8.85 -87.20
N TYR A 139 8.14 9.08 -88.42
CA TYR A 139 8.04 10.34 -89.17
C TYR A 139 6.61 10.50 -89.70
N ILE A 140 6.07 9.43 -90.30
CA ILE A 140 4.67 9.30 -90.70
C ILE A 140 3.74 9.48 -89.49
N ALA A 141 4.08 8.89 -88.34
CA ALA A 141 3.29 9.03 -87.11
C ALA A 141 3.29 10.48 -86.58
N ALA A 142 4.43 11.18 -86.64
CA ALA A 142 4.52 12.59 -86.26
C ALA A 142 3.74 13.51 -87.22
N LEU A 143 3.92 13.32 -88.53
CA LEU A 143 3.19 14.06 -89.58
C LEU A 143 1.67 13.85 -89.48
N ARG A 144 1.21 12.62 -89.19
CA ARG A 144 -0.21 12.31 -88.94
C ARG A 144 -0.71 12.95 -87.64
N LYS A 145 -0.01 12.82 -86.51
CA LYS A 145 -0.35 13.54 -85.25
C LYS A 145 -0.55 15.04 -85.51
N PHE A 146 0.37 15.66 -86.24
CA PHE A 146 0.31 17.07 -86.59
C PHE A 146 -0.86 17.42 -87.54
N ARG A 147 -1.14 16.64 -88.59
CA ARG A 147 -2.30 16.84 -89.50
C ARG A 147 -3.67 16.55 -88.84
N GLU A 148 -3.66 15.82 -87.74
CA GLU A 148 -4.84 15.45 -86.95
C GLU A 148 -5.06 16.38 -85.72
N GLU A 149 -4.30 17.47 -85.58
CA GLU A 149 -4.36 18.41 -84.44
C GLU A 149 -3.97 17.79 -83.07
N ARG A 150 -3.28 16.63 -83.07
CA ARG A 150 -2.89 15.86 -81.87
C ARG A 150 -1.46 16.17 -81.43
N VAL A 151 -1.27 17.40 -80.94
CA VAL A 151 -0.01 17.99 -80.45
C VAL A 151 -0.12 18.31 -78.96
N ALA A 152 0.96 18.17 -78.19
CA ALA A 152 0.97 18.44 -76.74
C ALA A 152 0.95 19.96 -76.40
N GLY A 153 1.62 20.78 -77.21
CA GLY A 153 1.53 22.25 -77.18
C GLY A 153 0.49 22.83 -78.13
N ASP A 154 0.51 24.15 -78.32
CA ASP A 154 -0.40 24.87 -79.24
C ASP A 154 -0.18 24.46 -80.71
N TRP A 155 -1.14 23.70 -81.24
CA TRP A 155 -1.13 23.27 -82.64
C TRP A 155 -1.14 24.44 -83.63
N GLU A 156 -1.87 25.54 -83.37
CA GLU A 156 -1.94 26.66 -84.31
C GLU A 156 -0.61 27.42 -84.34
N LEU A 157 0.04 27.63 -83.19
CA LEU A 157 1.39 28.19 -83.12
C LEU A 157 2.39 27.35 -83.91
N LEU A 158 2.40 26.03 -83.71
CA LEU A 158 3.26 25.08 -84.43
C LEU A 158 2.97 25.07 -85.94
N ALA A 159 1.69 25.12 -86.33
CA ALA A 159 1.29 25.06 -87.73
C ALA A 159 1.57 26.36 -88.49
N ARG A 160 1.33 27.52 -87.87
CA ARG A 160 1.75 28.82 -88.40
C ARG A 160 3.27 28.89 -88.52
N PHE A 161 4.03 28.43 -87.53
CA PHE A 161 5.50 28.37 -87.59
C PHE A 161 6.00 27.57 -88.79
N LEU A 162 5.44 26.38 -89.01
CA LEU A 162 5.86 25.49 -90.09
C LEU A 162 5.43 25.96 -91.49
N VAL A 163 4.26 26.57 -91.63
CA VAL A 163 3.66 26.86 -92.95
C VAL A 163 3.69 28.34 -93.33
N ALA A 164 3.49 29.25 -92.37
CA ALA A 164 3.38 30.69 -92.59
C ALA A 164 4.10 31.51 -91.47
N PRO A 165 5.40 31.30 -91.19
CA PRO A 165 6.08 31.87 -90.01
C PRO A 165 6.03 33.41 -89.94
N GLY A 166 5.96 34.11 -91.08
CA GLY A 166 5.76 35.56 -91.15
C GLY A 166 4.40 36.07 -90.64
N SER A 167 3.52 35.18 -90.16
CA SER A 167 2.24 35.50 -89.50
C SER A 167 2.26 35.35 -87.97
N LEU A 168 3.43 35.05 -87.39
CA LEU A 168 3.59 34.88 -85.95
C LEU A 168 4.13 36.13 -85.23
N GLU A 169 3.66 36.31 -84.00
CA GLU A 169 4.19 37.24 -83.02
C GLU A 169 5.09 36.48 -82.01
N ALA A 170 6.03 37.19 -81.39
CA ALA A 170 6.96 36.59 -80.44
C ALA A 170 6.23 36.04 -79.21
N THR A 171 6.48 34.76 -78.87
CA THR A 171 5.70 34.00 -77.88
C THR A 171 6.64 33.09 -77.06
N GLU A 172 6.49 33.04 -75.73
CA GLU A 172 7.36 32.24 -74.85
C GLU A 172 7.37 30.73 -75.15
N SER A 173 6.35 30.22 -75.85
CA SER A 173 6.25 28.81 -76.26
C SER A 173 7.00 28.47 -77.56
N LEU A 174 7.55 29.46 -78.27
CA LEU A 174 8.36 29.26 -79.48
C LEU A 174 9.55 30.24 -79.49
N ARG A 175 10.76 29.71 -79.28
CA ARG A 175 12.00 30.49 -79.19
C ARG A 175 12.98 30.03 -80.26
N LEU A 176 13.34 30.92 -81.19
CA LEU A 176 14.39 30.69 -82.18
C LEU A 176 15.66 31.41 -81.69
N VAL A 177 16.72 30.67 -81.41
CA VAL A 177 18.01 31.23 -81.01
C VAL A 177 19.03 31.03 -82.13
N GLN A 178 19.56 32.13 -82.64
CA GLN A 178 20.72 32.09 -83.54
C GLN A 178 21.98 32.24 -82.69
N ALA A 179 22.85 31.24 -82.75
CA ALA A 179 24.14 31.24 -82.07
C ALA A 179 25.28 31.61 -83.04
N GLU A 180 26.36 32.22 -82.54
CA GLU A 180 27.65 32.26 -83.25
C GLU A 180 28.37 30.90 -83.15
N ASP A 181 29.29 30.62 -84.10
CA ASP A 181 29.78 29.26 -84.42
C ASP A 181 30.53 28.52 -83.28
N GLU A 182 30.91 29.21 -82.20
CA GLU A 182 31.64 28.63 -81.05
C GLU A 182 30.78 28.49 -79.76
N ASP A 183 29.65 29.20 -79.64
CA ASP A 183 28.90 29.37 -78.36
C ASP A 183 27.61 28.51 -78.24
N GLY A 184 27.23 27.79 -79.31
CA GLY A 184 25.95 27.08 -79.39
C GLY A 184 25.71 26.00 -78.32
N ASP A 185 26.78 25.40 -77.80
CA ASP A 185 26.71 24.33 -76.79
C ASP A 185 26.45 24.89 -75.38
N GLU A 186 27.08 26.03 -75.04
CA GLU A 186 26.82 26.73 -73.77
C GLU A 186 25.37 27.25 -73.73
N ILE A 187 24.87 27.76 -74.87
CA ILE A 187 23.47 28.19 -75.02
C ILE A 187 22.49 27.02 -74.76
N VAL A 188 22.75 25.82 -75.32
CA VAL A 188 21.89 24.64 -75.08
C VAL A 188 21.95 24.19 -73.62
N HIS A 189 23.14 24.16 -73.01
CA HIS A 189 23.34 23.83 -71.61
C HIS A 189 22.60 24.79 -70.65
N ASP A 190 22.69 26.10 -70.90
CA ASP A 190 22.02 27.11 -70.07
C ASP A 190 20.48 27.03 -70.20
N ILE A 191 19.96 26.70 -71.38
CA ILE A 191 18.53 26.46 -71.60
C ILE A 191 18.06 25.18 -70.86
N VAL A 192 18.87 24.12 -70.83
CA VAL A 192 18.59 22.93 -69.99
C VAL A 192 18.47 23.34 -68.52
N LYS A 193 19.43 24.14 -68.02
CA LYS A 193 19.43 24.58 -66.60
C LYS A 193 18.32 25.57 -66.26
N GLU A 194 17.91 26.42 -67.20
CA GLU A 194 16.72 27.28 -67.08
C GLU A 194 15.44 26.43 -66.86
N LEU A 195 15.35 25.26 -67.50
CA LEU A 195 14.20 24.37 -67.43
C LEU A 195 14.24 23.42 -66.21
N THR A 196 15.38 22.83 -65.88
CA THR A 196 15.49 21.90 -64.74
C THR A 196 15.37 22.64 -63.39
N ALA A 197 15.90 23.85 -63.29
CA ALA A 197 15.68 24.73 -62.11
C ALA A 197 14.22 25.20 -61.95
N ALA A 198 13.35 24.90 -62.91
CA ALA A 198 11.90 25.14 -62.87
C ALA A 198 11.09 23.83 -62.78
N ASP A 199 11.72 22.71 -62.39
CA ASP A 199 11.15 21.35 -62.31
C ASP A 199 10.54 20.85 -63.65
N GLY A 200 10.96 21.40 -64.80
CA GLY A 200 10.38 21.11 -66.12
C GLY A 200 11.12 20.03 -66.91
N ARG A 201 10.39 19.09 -67.53
CA ARG A 201 11.00 17.99 -68.30
C ARG A 201 11.30 18.39 -69.74
N ALA A 202 12.55 18.27 -70.14
CA ALA A 202 13.06 18.65 -71.45
C ALA A 202 13.39 17.44 -72.35
N LEU A 203 13.06 17.56 -73.63
CA LEU A 203 13.48 16.66 -74.70
C LEU A 203 14.51 17.38 -75.58
N LEU A 204 15.76 16.93 -75.60
CA LEU A 204 16.81 17.47 -76.46
C LEU A 204 17.00 16.58 -77.69
N VAL A 205 16.71 17.14 -78.87
CA VAL A 205 16.95 16.50 -80.17
C VAL A 205 18.21 17.06 -80.79
N ALA A 206 19.14 16.17 -81.16
CA ALA A 206 20.34 16.50 -81.93
C ALA A 206 20.34 15.73 -83.26
N PRO A 207 20.90 16.28 -84.35
CA PRO A 207 20.81 15.69 -85.69
C PRO A 207 21.57 14.36 -85.84
N THR A 208 22.62 14.13 -85.05
CA THR A 208 23.44 12.91 -85.11
C THR A 208 23.65 12.30 -83.72
N PRO A 209 23.89 10.98 -83.60
CA PRO A 209 24.12 10.35 -82.30
C PRO A 209 25.45 10.80 -81.66
N GLU A 210 26.45 11.16 -82.47
CA GLU A 210 27.71 11.74 -81.99
C GLU A 210 27.45 13.08 -81.29
N ARG A 211 26.64 13.94 -81.91
CA ARG A 211 26.26 15.26 -81.38
C ARG A 211 25.39 15.16 -80.12
N ALA A 212 24.46 14.20 -80.09
CA ALA A 212 23.68 13.88 -78.90
C ALA A 212 24.57 13.47 -77.72
N ALA A 213 25.60 12.65 -77.97
CA ALA A 213 26.56 12.25 -76.95
C ALA A 213 27.53 13.37 -76.55
N GLU A 214 27.84 14.32 -77.45
CA GLU A 214 28.70 15.48 -77.15
C GLU A 214 28.02 16.47 -76.21
N LEU A 215 26.78 16.87 -76.51
CA LEU A 215 26.00 17.77 -75.66
C LEU A 215 25.76 17.17 -74.26
N LEU A 216 25.68 15.83 -74.15
CA LEU A 216 25.56 15.13 -72.87
C LEU A 216 26.83 15.11 -72.01
N ARG A 217 28.04 15.15 -72.60
CA ARG A 217 29.30 15.12 -71.80
C ARG A 217 29.43 16.34 -70.89
N ALA A 218 28.88 17.48 -71.29
CA ALA A 218 28.85 18.70 -70.47
C ALA A 218 27.87 18.61 -69.27
N LEU A 219 26.96 17.64 -69.29
CA LEU A 219 25.90 17.43 -68.29
C LEU A 219 26.09 16.13 -67.46
N GLU A 220 27.04 15.26 -67.83
CA GLU A 220 27.26 13.96 -67.16
C GLU A 220 27.80 14.10 -65.72
N ASP A 221 28.57 15.16 -65.46
CA ASP A 221 29.10 15.49 -64.12
C ASP A 221 28.13 16.34 -63.27
N ASP A 222 26.95 16.72 -63.78
CA ASP A 222 26.00 17.57 -63.06
C ASP A 222 25.07 16.76 -62.13
N PRO A 223 25.11 16.96 -60.80
CA PRO A 223 24.28 16.21 -59.87
C PRO A 223 22.82 16.69 -59.80
N GLU A 224 22.48 17.83 -60.41
CA GLU A 224 21.16 18.46 -60.35
C GLU A 224 20.27 18.13 -61.57
N VAL A 225 20.80 17.41 -62.57
CA VAL A 225 20.06 17.04 -63.80
C VAL A 225 20.10 15.53 -64.04
N PHE A 226 18.96 14.83 -63.89
CA PHE A 226 18.85 13.45 -64.34
C PHE A 226 18.71 13.41 -65.88
N SER A 227 19.86 13.21 -66.52
CA SER A 227 19.99 13.00 -67.96
C SER A 227 19.81 11.53 -68.38
N LEU A 228 19.08 11.31 -69.48
CA LEU A 228 18.81 10.00 -70.09
C LEU A 228 19.10 10.03 -71.60
N MET A 229 20.06 9.22 -72.06
CA MET A 229 20.43 9.12 -73.47
C MET A 229 19.63 8.03 -74.19
N ILE A 230 19.21 8.33 -75.43
CA ILE A 230 18.63 7.38 -76.38
C ILE A 230 19.70 6.98 -77.40
N GLU A 231 20.42 5.89 -77.15
CA GLU A 231 21.44 5.35 -78.04
C GLU A 231 20.80 4.62 -79.23
N THR A 232 20.98 5.08 -80.47
CA THR A 232 20.50 4.40 -81.69
C THR A 232 21.55 3.50 -82.32
N GLN A 233 21.19 2.24 -82.64
CA GLN A 233 22.15 1.23 -83.11
C GLN A 233 21.90 0.81 -84.58
N PRO A 234 22.92 0.89 -85.47
CA PRO A 234 22.83 0.46 -86.87
C PRO A 234 23.34 -0.96 -87.12
N ALA A 235 22.81 -1.63 -88.16
CA ALA A 235 23.04 -3.06 -88.41
C ALA A 235 24.51 -3.48 -88.68
N THR A 236 25.38 -2.58 -89.16
CA THR A 236 26.80 -2.89 -89.43
C THR A 236 27.70 -2.81 -88.19
N ALA A 237 27.13 -2.62 -87.00
CA ALA A 237 27.81 -2.92 -85.74
C ALA A 237 27.91 -4.45 -85.56
N GLU A 238 28.77 -5.10 -86.34
CA GLU A 238 29.26 -6.43 -85.97
C GLU A 238 29.81 -6.36 -84.55
N SER A 239 29.32 -7.27 -83.70
CA SER A 239 29.65 -7.46 -82.28
C SER A 239 30.93 -6.79 -81.78
N PRO A 240 30.89 -6.01 -80.66
CA PRO A 240 32.05 -5.83 -79.79
C PRO A 240 32.39 -7.14 -79.04
N SER A 241 32.57 -8.23 -79.80
CA SER A 241 33.14 -9.47 -79.31
C SER A 241 34.61 -9.21 -79.00
N VAL A 242 34.97 -9.30 -77.72
CA VAL A 242 36.29 -8.94 -77.17
C VAL A 242 36.53 -7.42 -77.14
N GLU A 243 35.74 -6.72 -76.33
CA GLU A 243 36.39 -5.72 -75.47
C GLU A 243 37.36 -6.46 -74.53
N THR A 244 38.63 -6.06 -74.55
CA THR A 244 39.66 -6.68 -73.73
C THR A 244 39.46 -6.31 -72.26
N GLN A 245 39.32 -7.30 -71.37
CA GLN A 245 39.48 -7.08 -69.93
C GLN A 245 40.84 -6.43 -69.66
N ALA A 246 40.83 -5.15 -69.30
CA ALA A 246 41.99 -4.47 -68.74
C ALA A 246 42.26 -5.05 -67.35
N LEU A 247 43.19 -6.03 -67.30
CA LEU A 247 43.66 -6.61 -66.05
C LEU A 247 44.14 -5.51 -65.10
N PRO A 248 43.70 -5.47 -63.83
CA PRO A 248 44.19 -4.48 -62.88
C PRO A 248 45.70 -4.67 -62.66
N PRO A 249 46.51 -3.59 -62.62
CA PRO A 249 47.95 -3.71 -62.49
C PRO A 249 48.36 -4.19 -61.10
N VAL A 250 48.71 -5.47 -61.01
CA VAL A 250 49.22 -6.08 -59.76
C VAL A 250 50.63 -5.60 -59.46
N GLY A 251 50.79 -4.99 -58.28
CA GLY A 251 51.95 -5.19 -57.40
C GLY A 251 53.33 -4.73 -57.88
N LYS A 252 53.77 -3.59 -57.34
CA LYS A 252 55.17 -3.43 -56.93
C LYS A 252 55.27 -2.97 -55.47
N GLU A 253 55.47 -3.95 -54.61
CA GLU A 253 56.31 -3.87 -53.40
C GLU A 253 57.65 -3.19 -53.76
N GLU A 254 58.37 -2.47 -52.89
CA GLU A 254 58.36 -2.21 -51.43
C GLU A 254 59.25 -0.93 -51.21
N PRO A 255 59.65 -0.44 -50.00
CA PRO A 255 59.38 -0.90 -48.62
C PRO A 255 58.82 0.20 -47.68
N ALA A 256 58.61 -0.14 -46.40
CA ALA A 256 58.10 0.74 -45.35
C ALA A 256 59.20 1.42 -44.50
N GLU A 257 58.85 2.52 -43.81
CA GLU A 257 59.36 2.83 -42.46
C GLU A 257 58.51 3.89 -41.70
N LYS A 258 58.30 3.63 -40.39
CA LYS A 258 58.02 4.56 -39.26
C LYS A 258 56.74 5.44 -39.22
N ASP A 259 55.79 5.00 -38.39
CA ASP A 259 55.46 5.52 -37.03
C ASP A 259 55.07 7.01 -36.79
N PRO A 260 54.22 7.31 -35.76
CA PRO A 260 53.05 8.16 -36.00
C PRO A 260 52.79 9.33 -35.00
N GLU A 261 51.58 9.92 -35.12
CA GLU A 261 50.84 10.71 -34.11
C GLU A 261 51.33 12.17 -33.80
N PRO A 262 50.53 13.03 -33.11
CA PRO A 262 49.32 12.75 -32.30
C PRO A 262 48.05 13.60 -32.57
N THR A 263 46.93 13.15 -32.00
CA THR A 263 45.74 13.97 -31.69
C THR A 263 45.65 14.29 -30.19
N PRO A 264 45.10 15.44 -29.77
CA PRO A 264 44.78 15.71 -28.36
C PRO A 264 43.46 15.03 -27.91
N PRO A 265 43.22 14.82 -26.61
CA PRO A 265 42.56 13.59 -26.15
C PRO A 265 41.12 13.72 -25.62
N ARG A 266 40.50 12.55 -25.40
CA ARG A 266 39.33 12.35 -24.52
C ARG A 266 39.57 11.18 -23.55
N GLU A 267 39.61 11.48 -22.26
CA GLU A 267 39.49 10.55 -21.12
C GLU A 267 38.44 11.17 -20.16
N PHE A 268 37.73 10.50 -19.26
CA PHE A 268 37.64 9.09 -18.80
C PHE A 268 36.21 8.55 -19.13
N GLY A 269 35.80 7.28 -19.01
CA GLY A 269 36.11 6.23 -18.03
C GLY A 269 35.13 6.26 -16.84
N SER A 270 34.62 5.16 -16.27
CA SER A 270 34.84 3.72 -16.55
C SER A 270 33.77 2.83 -15.88
N HIS A 271 33.81 1.50 -16.14
CA HIS A 271 32.98 0.41 -15.56
C HIS A 271 31.52 0.34 -16.07
N GLY A 272 30.88 -0.81 -16.32
CA GLY A 272 31.20 -2.24 -16.06
C GLY A 272 29.98 -2.90 -15.35
N THR A 273 29.53 -4.14 -15.58
CA THR A 273 29.97 -5.32 -16.38
C THR A 273 28.69 -6.06 -16.89
N VAL A 274 28.69 -7.12 -17.72
CA VAL A 274 29.00 -8.53 -17.40
C VAL A 274 29.08 -9.38 -18.69
N GLU A 275 30.14 -10.18 -18.76
CA GLU A 275 30.34 -11.50 -19.39
C GLU A 275 29.47 -12.00 -20.57
N PHE A 276 30.18 -12.41 -21.64
CA PHE A 276 29.90 -13.65 -22.39
C PHE A 276 31.20 -14.44 -22.57
N LYS A 277 31.14 -15.78 -22.62
CA LYS A 277 32.21 -16.63 -23.17
C LYS A 277 31.65 -17.81 -23.99
N PRO A 278 32.36 -18.28 -25.04
CA PRO A 278 31.77 -19.12 -26.08
C PRO A 278 32.17 -20.60 -25.99
N VAL A 279 31.49 -21.43 -26.80
CA VAL A 279 31.96 -22.75 -27.24
C VAL A 279 31.71 -22.88 -28.75
N THR A 280 32.62 -23.57 -29.46
CA THR A 280 32.66 -23.73 -30.92
C THR A 280 32.14 -25.11 -31.39
N GLY A 281 31.67 -25.22 -32.64
CA GLY A 281 31.45 -26.54 -33.27
C GLY A 281 30.66 -26.53 -34.58
N SER A 282 31.30 -27.02 -35.65
CA SER A 282 30.72 -27.51 -36.92
C SER A 282 31.43 -28.82 -37.29
N PRO A 283 31.00 -29.62 -38.30
CA PRO A 283 29.80 -29.53 -39.16
C PRO A 283 28.97 -30.84 -39.27
N GLU A 284 27.80 -30.76 -39.94
CA GLU A 284 27.16 -31.77 -40.85
C GLU A 284 26.96 -33.27 -40.46
N PRO A 285 26.11 -34.05 -41.19
CA PRO A 285 24.92 -33.70 -41.98
C PRO A 285 23.69 -34.64 -41.75
N GLY A 286 22.53 -34.25 -42.29
CA GLY A 286 21.58 -35.20 -42.92
C GLY A 286 20.21 -35.48 -42.26
N ALA A 287 19.33 -36.07 -43.08
CA ALA A 287 18.03 -36.69 -42.77
C ALA A 287 16.82 -35.78 -42.41
N GLU A 288 16.05 -35.46 -43.46
CA GLU A 288 14.58 -35.55 -43.54
C GLU A 288 14.02 -36.90 -42.98
N PRO A 289 12.68 -37.11 -42.73
CA PRO A 289 11.55 -36.49 -43.45
C PRO A 289 10.21 -36.25 -42.70
N SER A 290 9.25 -35.65 -43.43
CA SER A 290 7.76 -35.79 -43.28
C SER A 290 7.09 -35.18 -42.02
N THR A 291 5.79 -34.84 -42.00
CA THR A 291 4.70 -35.04 -42.99
C THR A 291 3.65 -33.90 -42.89
N GLU A 292 2.97 -33.60 -43.99
CA GLU A 292 1.65 -32.94 -44.01
C GLU A 292 0.52 -33.94 -43.65
N PRO A 293 -0.76 -33.54 -43.57
CA PRO A 293 -1.62 -33.35 -44.77
C PRO A 293 -2.35 -31.98 -44.77
N GLY A 294 -2.79 -31.38 -45.88
CA GLY A 294 -3.54 -31.90 -47.06
C GLY A 294 -4.97 -31.28 -47.04
N SER A 295 -5.79 -31.17 -48.09
CA SER A 295 -5.72 -31.38 -49.56
C SER A 295 -6.85 -30.51 -50.19
N GLU A 296 -7.27 -30.45 -51.47
CA GLU A 296 -7.08 -31.13 -52.79
C GLU A 296 -7.47 -30.03 -53.86
N THR A 297 -6.82 -29.84 -55.02
CA THR A 297 -7.04 -30.52 -56.35
C THR A 297 -8.37 -30.13 -57.05
N THR A 298 -8.55 -30.07 -58.39
CA THR A 298 -7.78 -30.41 -59.64
C THR A 298 -7.51 -29.11 -60.46
N GLY A 299 -6.88 -29.01 -61.64
CA GLY A 299 -6.31 -29.92 -62.68
C GLY A 299 -6.53 -29.29 -64.07
N ASP A 300 -6.00 -29.77 -65.21
CA ASP A 300 -5.03 -30.84 -65.51
C ASP A 300 -4.40 -30.62 -66.93
N PRO A 301 -3.20 -31.12 -67.25
CA PRO A 301 -2.57 -31.04 -68.58
C PRO A 301 -2.42 -32.41 -69.32
N ASP A 302 -2.07 -32.38 -70.61
CA ASP A 302 -1.62 -33.51 -71.47
C ASP A 302 -1.14 -32.91 -72.83
N ASP A 303 -0.26 -33.48 -73.66
CA ASP A 303 0.69 -34.61 -73.57
C ASP A 303 1.80 -34.41 -74.65
N GLU A 304 2.88 -35.22 -74.65
CA GLU A 304 3.96 -35.21 -75.65
C GLU A 304 3.58 -35.94 -76.97
N LEU A 305 4.40 -35.83 -78.02
CA LEU A 305 5.16 -37.00 -78.54
C LEU A 305 6.13 -36.68 -79.71
N ASP A 306 7.11 -37.58 -79.86
CA ASP A 306 8.23 -37.58 -80.81
C ASP A 306 8.00 -38.54 -82.00
N ASP A 307 8.54 -38.23 -83.18
CA ASP A 307 9.22 -39.19 -84.07
C ASP A 307 10.00 -38.48 -85.21
N GLY A 308 11.04 -39.11 -85.77
CA GLY A 308 12.04 -38.43 -86.62
C GLY A 308 12.40 -39.09 -87.96
N VAL A 309 13.71 -39.29 -88.20
CA VAL A 309 14.35 -40.09 -89.29
C VAL A 309 14.72 -39.41 -90.65
N ALA A 310 15.93 -38.83 -90.65
CA ALA A 310 17.08 -39.19 -91.52
C ALA A 310 17.20 -38.91 -93.06
N VAL A 311 18.24 -38.12 -93.39
CA VAL A 311 19.39 -38.45 -94.29
C VAL A 311 19.28 -38.36 -95.85
N THR A 312 20.30 -37.71 -96.46
CA THR A 312 20.64 -37.58 -97.91
C THR A 312 19.67 -36.75 -98.78
N ARG A 313 20.07 -36.15 -99.93
CA ARG A 313 21.26 -36.31 -100.80
C ARG A 313 21.68 -34.96 -101.45
N ALA A 314 22.90 -34.88 -102.00
CA ALA A 314 23.44 -33.71 -102.71
C ALA A 314 23.23 -33.75 -104.25
N GLU A 315 23.71 -32.69 -104.93
CA GLU A 315 23.74 -32.37 -106.39
C GLU A 315 22.46 -31.72 -106.99
N PRO A 316 22.58 -30.84 -108.02
CA PRO A 316 23.64 -29.86 -108.30
C PRO A 316 23.12 -28.46 -108.74
N LEU A 317 24.06 -27.54 -109.03
CA LEU A 317 23.81 -26.20 -109.61
C LEU A 317 23.07 -26.20 -110.97
N PRO A 318 22.18 -25.22 -111.19
CA PRO A 318 22.05 -24.49 -112.45
C PRO A 318 22.80 -23.14 -112.41
N ALA A 319 22.96 -22.50 -113.58
CA ALA A 319 23.77 -21.29 -113.75
C ALA A 319 23.09 -19.99 -113.24
N ALA A 320 23.91 -18.98 -112.95
CA ALA A 320 23.48 -17.64 -112.56
C ALA A 320 22.84 -16.86 -113.72
N PRO A 321 21.99 -15.85 -113.42
CA PRO A 321 22.12 -14.54 -114.03
C PRO A 321 23.22 -13.74 -113.30
N VAL A 322 24.15 -13.17 -114.06
CA VAL A 322 25.02 -12.11 -113.53
C VAL A 322 24.18 -10.84 -113.45
N GLY A 323 23.58 -10.60 -112.29
CA GLY A 323 23.18 -9.26 -111.90
C GLY A 323 24.45 -8.48 -111.55
N GLU A 324 24.75 -7.45 -112.32
CA GLU A 324 25.85 -6.55 -111.99
C GLU A 324 25.56 -5.88 -110.64
N PRO A 325 26.53 -5.76 -109.72
CA PRO A 325 26.32 -5.00 -108.49
C PRO A 325 26.02 -3.55 -108.90
N ILE A 326 24.84 -3.04 -108.53
CA ILE A 326 24.45 -1.66 -108.81
C ILE A 326 25.47 -0.77 -108.14
N VAL A 327 26.32 -0.12 -108.95
CA VAL A 327 27.36 0.78 -108.46
C VAL A 327 26.64 1.90 -107.69
N PRO A 328 26.93 2.09 -106.39
CA PRO A 328 26.18 3.03 -105.57
C PRO A 328 26.34 4.45 -106.11
N VAL A 329 25.23 5.04 -106.57
CA VAL A 329 25.17 6.46 -106.96
C VAL A 329 25.56 7.29 -105.73
N GLU A 330 26.55 8.17 -105.90
CA GLU A 330 27.25 8.84 -104.80
C GLU A 330 26.28 9.61 -103.89
N GLY A 331 26.42 9.42 -102.57
CA GLY A 331 25.58 10.05 -101.55
C GLY A 331 25.43 9.19 -100.28
N PRO A 332 25.26 9.80 -99.09
CA PRO A 332 24.96 9.08 -97.86
C PRO A 332 23.53 8.52 -97.86
N SER A 333 23.30 7.44 -97.11
CA SER A 333 21.97 6.88 -96.88
C SER A 333 21.36 7.41 -95.59
N ALA A 334 20.06 7.67 -95.60
CA ALA A 334 19.30 8.23 -94.47
C ALA A 334 19.40 7.36 -93.19
N PRO A 335 19.17 7.91 -91.97
CA PRO A 335 19.27 7.13 -90.74
C PRO A 335 18.21 6.02 -90.62
N GLU A 336 17.04 6.20 -91.22
CA GLU A 336 15.86 5.34 -91.11
C GLU A 336 16.05 3.98 -91.79
N THR A 337 16.95 3.89 -92.77
CA THR A 337 17.35 2.63 -93.44
C THR A 337 18.42 1.87 -92.64
N ARG A 338 19.15 2.55 -91.74
CA ARG A 338 20.33 2.02 -91.06
C ARG A 338 20.07 1.60 -89.63
N VAL A 339 19.38 2.44 -88.85
CA VAL A 339 19.02 2.17 -87.44
C VAL A 339 18.07 0.96 -87.36
N ARG A 340 18.25 0.12 -86.33
CA ARG A 340 17.44 -1.09 -86.07
C ARG A 340 16.81 -1.10 -84.68
N SER A 341 17.51 -0.55 -83.69
CA SER A 341 17.06 -0.46 -82.30
C SER A 341 17.47 0.87 -81.68
N ALA A 342 16.84 1.20 -80.55
CA ALA A 342 17.27 2.26 -79.66
C ALA A 342 17.23 1.77 -78.21
N ALA A 343 18.23 2.14 -77.41
CA ALA A 343 18.33 1.80 -76.00
C ALA A 343 18.28 3.06 -75.12
N LEU A 344 17.71 2.93 -73.93
CA LEU A 344 17.72 3.99 -72.91
C LEU A 344 18.89 3.76 -71.95
N ARG A 345 19.75 4.76 -71.79
CA ARG A 345 20.91 4.72 -70.92
C ARG A 345 20.90 5.93 -69.97
N PRO A 346 20.80 5.73 -68.64
CA PRO A 346 20.97 6.84 -67.71
C PRO A 346 22.42 7.34 -67.76
N VAL A 347 22.59 8.66 -67.67
CA VAL A 347 23.89 9.34 -67.70
C VAL A 347 24.15 9.93 -66.30
N GLY A 348 25.41 9.90 -65.85
CA GLY A 348 25.79 10.34 -64.51
C GLY A 348 25.22 9.51 -63.35
N GLU A 349 25.37 10.01 -62.13
CA GLU A 349 24.90 9.35 -60.89
C GLU A 349 23.68 10.04 -60.22
N ALA A 350 23.20 11.17 -60.77
CA ALA A 350 22.10 11.97 -60.21
C ALA A 350 20.84 11.15 -59.86
N TRP A 351 20.44 10.24 -60.76
CA TRP A 351 19.31 9.31 -60.56
C TRP A 351 19.48 8.37 -59.36
N ARG A 352 20.71 7.99 -59.00
CA ARG A 352 20.99 7.16 -57.83
C ARG A 352 20.93 8.00 -56.56
N LEU A 353 21.51 9.20 -56.60
CA LEU A 353 21.50 10.15 -55.46
C LEU A 353 20.09 10.60 -55.09
N SER A 354 19.19 10.80 -56.07
CA SER A 354 17.79 11.12 -55.82
C SER A 354 17.03 9.93 -55.20
N TRP A 355 17.16 8.72 -55.75
CA TRP A 355 16.53 7.51 -55.22
C TRP A 355 17.05 7.07 -53.83
N GLU A 356 18.36 7.24 -53.57
CA GLU A 356 18.92 7.09 -52.22
C GLU A 356 18.33 8.10 -51.24
N THR A 357 18.10 9.35 -51.69
CA THR A 357 17.55 10.42 -50.85
C THR A 357 16.07 10.22 -50.58
N GLU A 358 15.27 9.81 -51.57
CA GLU A 358 13.88 9.37 -51.38
C GLU A 358 13.83 8.20 -50.37
N THR A 359 14.68 7.19 -50.56
CA THR A 359 14.80 6.04 -49.65
C THR A 359 15.16 6.47 -48.22
N ARG A 360 16.05 7.45 -48.06
CA ARG A 360 16.47 8.00 -46.76
C ARG A 360 15.33 8.75 -46.06
N LEU A 361 14.55 9.52 -46.81
CA LEU A 361 13.37 10.25 -46.31
C LEU A 361 12.25 9.28 -45.92
N LEU A 362 11.92 8.30 -46.76
CA LEU A 362 10.90 7.27 -46.46
C LEU A 362 11.25 6.46 -45.22
N ARG A 363 12.52 6.08 -45.02
CA ARG A 363 12.99 5.40 -43.78
C ARG A 363 12.86 6.29 -42.54
N ARG A 364 13.12 7.60 -42.65
CA ARG A 364 12.87 8.57 -41.56
C ARG A 364 11.37 8.73 -41.28
N GLY A 365 10.52 8.72 -42.31
CA GLY A 365 9.07 8.77 -42.17
C GLY A 365 8.52 7.55 -41.43
N LEU A 366 8.96 6.34 -41.79
CA LEU A 366 8.59 5.10 -41.09
C LEU A 366 8.93 5.14 -39.59
N MET A 367 10.08 5.71 -39.22
CA MET A 367 10.45 5.87 -37.80
C MET A 367 9.42 6.71 -37.02
N TRP A 368 8.92 7.81 -37.59
CA TRP A 368 7.87 8.62 -36.95
C TRP A 368 6.53 7.89 -36.88
N LEU A 369 6.15 7.18 -37.95
CA LEU A 369 4.93 6.37 -38.02
C LEU A 369 4.95 5.19 -37.01
N GLU A 370 6.11 4.70 -36.61
CA GLU A 370 6.26 3.73 -35.50
C GLU A 370 6.32 4.39 -34.11
N GLN A 371 6.83 5.61 -34.01
CA GLN A 371 7.07 6.28 -32.73
C GLN A 371 5.80 6.92 -32.16
N TRP A 372 4.98 7.59 -32.98
CA TRP A 372 3.75 8.26 -32.50
C TRP A 372 2.80 7.33 -31.72
N PRO A 373 2.50 6.09 -32.17
CA PRO A 373 1.65 5.17 -31.39
C PRO A 373 2.23 4.82 -30.01
N ARG A 374 3.56 4.86 -29.84
CA ARG A 374 4.24 4.63 -28.55
C ARG A 374 4.12 5.86 -27.65
N ASP A 375 4.31 7.06 -28.21
CA ASP A 375 4.17 8.33 -27.47
C ASP A 375 2.72 8.57 -27.02
N ALA A 376 1.74 8.31 -27.89
CA ALA A 376 0.31 8.40 -27.57
C ALA A 376 -0.10 7.40 -26.47
N ALA A 377 0.40 6.16 -26.53
CA ALA A 377 0.19 5.17 -25.47
C ALA A 377 0.87 5.58 -24.15
N ALA A 378 2.06 6.18 -24.19
CA ALA A 378 2.75 6.71 -23.02
C ALA A 378 1.97 7.87 -22.38
N LEU A 379 1.44 8.79 -23.19
CA LEU A 379 0.60 9.90 -22.74
C LEU A 379 -0.65 9.41 -22.01
N GLN A 380 -1.37 8.44 -22.59
CA GLN A 380 -2.55 7.82 -21.94
C GLN A 380 -2.18 7.07 -20.65
N ALA A 381 -1.03 6.38 -20.63
CA ALA A 381 -0.55 5.69 -19.43
C ALA A 381 -0.25 6.68 -18.29
N VAL A 382 0.44 7.80 -18.57
CA VAL A 382 0.72 8.87 -17.59
C VAL A 382 -0.57 9.55 -17.14
N GLN A 383 -1.46 9.95 -18.06
CA GLN A 383 -2.77 10.53 -17.72
C GLN A 383 -3.57 9.63 -16.77
N SER A 384 -3.69 8.33 -17.07
CA SER A 384 -4.43 7.39 -16.22
C SER A 384 -3.76 7.16 -14.87
N THR A 385 -2.45 7.32 -14.77
CA THR A 385 -1.69 7.16 -13.52
C THR A 385 -1.80 8.40 -12.64
N ASN A 386 -1.72 9.59 -13.23
CA ASN A 386 -1.93 10.87 -12.56
C ASN A 386 -3.35 10.97 -11.99
N LEU A 387 -4.37 10.55 -12.76
CA LEU A 387 -5.77 10.51 -12.31
C LEU A 387 -5.95 9.60 -11.09
N ARG A 388 -5.51 8.33 -11.16
CA ARG A 388 -5.61 7.39 -10.04
C ARG A 388 -4.86 7.86 -8.78
N ARG A 389 -3.74 8.58 -8.94
CA ARG A 389 -3.01 9.12 -7.78
C ARG A 389 -3.68 10.37 -7.21
N GLY A 390 -4.32 11.20 -8.04
CA GLY A 390 -5.21 12.27 -7.58
C GLY A 390 -6.35 11.72 -6.72
N GLU A 391 -7.09 10.74 -7.24
CA GLU A 391 -8.17 10.06 -6.51
C GLU A 391 -7.69 9.46 -5.17
N ALA A 392 -6.51 8.83 -5.15
CA ALA A 392 -5.92 8.29 -3.93
C ALA A 392 -5.52 9.39 -2.91
N LEU A 393 -4.95 10.52 -3.38
CA LEU A 393 -4.58 11.65 -2.54
C LEU A 393 -5.82 12.37 -1.96
N ASP A 394 -6.89 12.52 -2.74
CA ASP A 394 -8.17 13.03 -2.27
C ASP A 394 -8.77 12.10 -1.19
N ALA A 395 -8.75 10.78 -1.39
CA ALA A 395 -9.22 9.81 -0.41
C ALA A 395 -8.38 9.77 0.88
N GLU A 396 -7.05 9.90 0.77
CA GLU A 396 -6.14 10.07 1.91
C GLU A 396 -6.49 11.36 2.70
N ARG A 397 -6.77 12.46 2.00
CA ARG A 397 -7.19 13.75 2.59
C ARG A 397 -8.55 13.64 3.30
N GLU A 398 -9.53 12.96 2.70
CA GLU A 398 -10.84 12.71 3.31
C GLU A 398 -10.73 11.85 4.57
N SER A 399 -9.93 10.78 4.55
CA SER A 399 -9.69 9.93 5.72
C SER A 399 -9.06 10.70 6.89
N LEU A 400 -8.10 11.59 6.62
CA LEU A 400 -7.50 12.47 7.64
C LEU A 400 -8.53 13.48 8.17
N THR A 401 -9.36 14.05 7.29
CA THR A 401 -10.41 15.00 7.67
C THR A 401 -11.45 14.34 8.59
N ALA A 402 -11.93 13.14 8.26
CA ALA A 402 -12.85 12.38 9.11
C ALA A 402 -12.23 12.04 10.48
N THR A 403 -10.94 11.72 10.53
CA THR A 403 -10.21 11.44 11.79
C THR A 403 -10.13 12.69 12.69
N ILE A 404 -9.96 13.88 12.09
CA ILE A 404 -9.99 15.16 12.80
C ILE A 404 -11.40 15.44 13.36
N GLU A 405 -12.45 15.17 12.59
CA GLU A 405 -13.84 15.35 13.02
C GLU A 405 -14.23 14.38 14.14
N GLU A 406 -13.89 13.09 14.04
CA GLU A 406 -14.06 12.12 15.12
C GLU A 406 -13.33 12.57 16.40
N SER A 407 -12.08 13.02 16.28
CA SER A 407 -11.29 13.52 17.41
C SER A 407 -11.91 14.77 18.06
N ARG A 408 -12.49 15.68 17.26
CA ARG A 408 -13.24 16.85 17.76
C ARG A 408 -14.54 16.44 18.46
N HIS A 409 -15.28 15.48 17.90
CA HIS A 409 -16.50 14.96 18.52
C HIS A 409 -16.21 14.23 19.84
N ALA A 410 -15.14 13.44 19.90
CA ALA A 410 -14.67 12.80 21.14
C ALA A 410 -14.30 13.83 22.21
N SER A 411 -13.59 14.91 21.82
CA SER A 411 -13.24 16.00 22.73
C SER A 411 -14.49 16.70 23.28
N ALA A 412 -15.42 17.13 22.42
CA ALA A 412 -16.66 17.79 22.84
C ALA A 412 -17.59 16.88 23.67
N ALA A 413 -17.59 15.57 23.43
CA ALA A 413 -18.32 14.59 24.24
C ALA A 413 -17.70 14.45 25.65
N ALA A 414 -16.37 14.46 25.74
CA ALA A 414 -15.64 14.41 27.00
C ALA A 414 -15.77 15.71 27.81
N GLU A 415 -15.74 16.89 27.17
CA GLU A 415 -16.09 18.17 27.82
C GLU A 415 -17.51 18.17 28.42
N GLN A 416 -18.49 17.65 27.67
CA GLN A 416 -19.85 17.49 28.18
C GLN A 416 -19.94 16.49 29.35
N ALA A 417 -19.15 15.42 29.33
CA ALA A 417 -19.09 14.46 30.44
C ALA A 417 -18.49 15.11 31.70
N ALA A 418 -17.42 15.90 31.55
CA ALA A 418 -16.84 16.68 32.65
C ALA A 418 -17.85 17.67 33.24
N ALA A 419 -18.53 18.47 32.41
CA ALA A 419 -19.53 19.44 32.86
C ALA A 419 -20.71 18.79 33.61
N ARG A 420 -21.15 17.60 33.18
CA ARG A 420 -22.20 16.83 33.90
C ARG A 420 -21.70 16.31 35.25
N ALA A 421 -20.47 15.81 35.33
CA ALA A 421 -19.86 15.33 36.56
C ALA A 421 -19.58 16.47 37.57
N GLU A 422 -19.25 17.66 37.08
CA GLU A 422 -19.10 18.87 37.91
C GLU A 422 -20.44 19.36 38.46
N ALA A 423 -21.49 19.42 37.64
CA ALA A 423 -22.85 19.74 38.10
C ALA A 423 -23.37 18.73 39.14
N GLU A 424 -23.02 17.44 39.00
CA GLU A 424 -23.33 16.41 40.01
C GLU A 424 -22.52 16.61 41.30
N ALA A 425 -21.25 16.99 41.23
CA ALA A 425 -20.44 17.33 42.40
C ALA A 425 -20.95 18.59 43.13
N GLU A 426 -21.49 19.58 42.42
CA GLU A 426 -22.19 20.73 42.99
C GLU A 426 -23.49 20.30 43.69
N ARG A 427 -24.30 19.46 43.02
CA ARG A 427 -25.54 18.89 43.60
C ARG A 427 -25.25 18.11 44.89
N LEU A 428 -24.20 17.29 44.89
CA LEU A 428 -23.78 16.51 46.07
C LEU A 428 -23.20 17.39 47.19
N THR A 429 -22.62 18.56 46.87
CA THR A 429 -22.22 19.55 47.88
C THR A 429 -23.43 20.16 48.59
N ALA A 430 -24.55 20.37 47.89
CA ALA A 430 -25.80 20.79 48.53
C ALA A 430 -26.38 19.69 49.44
N VAL A 431 -26.31 18.43 49.01
CA VAL A 431 -26.75 17.27 49.82
C VAL A 431 -25.86 17.06 51.06
N GLU A 432 -24.54 17.25 50.96
CA GLU A 432 -23.63 17.26 52.12
C GLU A 432 -24.06 18.33 53.12
N ALA A 433 -24.24 19.58 52.67
CA ALA A 433 -24.61 20.70 53.54
C ALA A 433 -26.00 20.52 54.21
N GLU A 434 -26.96 19.93 53.50
CA GLU A 434 -28.27 19.56 54.06
C GLU A 434 -28.14 18.47 55.13
N ALA A 435 -27.39 17.40 54.85
CA ALA A 435 -27.17 16.31 55.80
C ALA A 435 -26.32 16.72 57.03
N GLU A 436 -25.36 17.64 56.87
CA GLU A 436 -24.62 18.23 58.00
C GLU A 436 -25.52 19.11 58.89
N ALA A 437 -26.43 19.87 58.29
CA ALA A 437 -27.43 20.65 59.02
C ALA A 437 -28.43 19.74 59.77
N GLU A 438 -28.86 18.63 59.15
CA GLU A 438 -29.65 17.58 59.83
C GLU A 438 -28.89 16.94 61.00
N LEU A 439 -27.60 16.65 60.85
CA LEU A 439 -26.77 15.97 61.87
C LEU A 439 -26.59 16.79 63.16
N ALA A 440 -26.55 18.12 63.06
CA ALA A 440 -26.24 19.01 64.18
C ALA A 440 -27.18 18.84 65.39
N GLY A 441 -28.48 18.65 65.15
CA GLY A 441 -29.50 18.48 66.20
C GLY A 441 -29.39 17.13 66.94
N PRO A 442 -29.48 15.98 66.25
CA PRO A 442 -29.34 14.65 66.83
C PRO A 442 -27.98 14.44 67.53
N ARG A 443 -26.89 15.00 67.01
CA ARG A 443 -25.58 14.94 67.66
C ARG A 443 -25.58 15.65 69.02
N ALA A 444 -26.11 16.87 69.08
CA ALA A 444 -26.22 17.63 70.34
C ALA A 444 -27.13 16.95 71.37
N GLU A 445 -28.25 16.35 70.96
CA GLU A 445 -29.13 15.60 71.87
C GLU A 445 -28.50 14.27 72.30
N ALA A 446 -27.72 13.61 71.46
CA ALA A 446 -26.96 12.41 71.82
C ALA A 446 -25.87 12.70 72.88
N ASP A 447 -25.08 13.77 72.70
CA ASP A 447 -24.06 14.20 73.68
C ASP A 447 -24.70 14.64 75.02
N ARG A 448 -25.87 15.27 74.96
CA ARG A 448 -26.67 15.63 76.14
C ARG A 448 -27.21 14.40 76.88
N LEU A 449 -27.84 13.46 76.16
CA LEU A 449 -28.38 12.22 76.75
C LEU A 449 -27.26 11.31 77.28
N ARG A 450 -26.11 11.28 76.62
CA ARG A 450 -24.91 10.62 77.12
C ARG A 450 -24.48 11.20 78.47
N THR A 451 -24.41 12.52 78.59
CA THR A 451 -24.06 13.19 79.84
C THR A 451 -25.02 12.79 80.99
N ILE A 452 -26.32 12.76 80.72
CA ILE A 452 -27.36 12.32 81.67
C ILE A 452 -27.20 10.83 82.05
N ALA A 453 -26.81 9.98 81.10
CA ALA A 453 -26.55 8.56 81.33
C ALA A 453 -25.27 8.33 82.17
N ASP A 454 -24.19 9.07 81.89
CA ASP A 454 -22.93 9.02 82.63
C ASP A 454 -23.12 9.53 84.08
N GLU A 455 -23.92 10.58 84.29
CA GLU A 455 -24.34 11.06 85.61
C GLU A 455 -25.16 10.00 86.37
N ALA A 456 -26.18 9.40 85.74
CA ALA A 456 -27.01 8.36 86.35
C ALA A 456 -26.21 7.08 86.67
N ALA A 457 -25.23 6.72 85.84
CA ALA A 457 -24.29 5.63 86.13
C ALA A 457 -23.38 5.96 87.32
N GLY A 458 -22.99 7.23 87.49
CA GLY A 458 -22.30 7.74 88.67
C GLY A 458 -23.11 7.57 89.96
N GLU A 459 -24.39 7.96 89.96
CA GLU A 459 -25.33 7.76 91.07
C GLU A 459 -25.53 6.27 91.41
N ALA A 460 -25.74 5.43 90.39
CA ALA A 460 -25.91 3.98 90.57
C ALA A 460 -24.67 3.34 91.22
N ASN A 461 -23.48 3.76 90.81
CA ASN A 461 -22.20 3.25 91.31
C ASN A 461 -21.93 3.68 92.76
N THR A 462 -22.31 4.89 93.18
CA THR A 462 -22.17 5.31 94.59
C THR A 462 -23.16 4.59 95.51
N LEU A 463 -24.41 4.43 95.09
CA LEU A 463 -25.43 3.69 95.84
C LEU A 463 -25.12 2.19 95.93
N THR A 464 -24.63 1.56 94.86
CA THR A 464 -24.19 0.16 94.89
C THR A 464 -23.06 -0.04 95.91
N ARG A 465 -22.05 0.83 95.93
CA ARG A 465 -20.97 0.79 96.94
C ARG A 465 -21.48 0.99 98.38
N ALA A 466 -22.56 1.73 98.59
CA ALA A 466 -23.21 1.85 99.91
C ALA A 466 -23.98 0.57 100.30
N ALA A 467 -24.63 -0.10 99.34
CA ALA A 467 -25.26 -1.41 99.53
C ALA A 467 -24.22 -2.50 99.85
N ASP A 468 -23.07 -2.50 99.17
CA ASP A 468 -21.95 -3.42 99.43
C ASP A 468 -21.33 -3.19 100.82
N ALA A 469 -21.13 -1.93 101.22
CA ALA A 469 -20.58 -1.59 102.54
C ALA A 469 -21.50 -2.00 103.70
N SER A 470 -22.83 -1.81 103.54
CA SER A 470 -23.82 -2.26 104.51
C SER A 470 -23.97 -3.79 104.54
N TYR A 471 -23.82 -4.48 103.40
CA TYR A 471 -23.71 -5.94 103.36
C TYR A 471 -22.48 -6.44 104.11
N ALA A 472 -21.31 -5.81 103.90
CA ALA A 472 -20.08 -6.16 104.61
C ALA A 472 -20.20 -6.00 106.14
N ARG A 473 -20.90 -4.95 106.62
CA ARG A 473 -21.26 -4.78 108.04
C ARG A 473 -22.11 -5.94 108.56
N CYS A 474 -23.09 -6.41 107.79
CA CYS A 474 -23.90 -7.58 108.13
C CYS A 474 -23.05 -8.85 108.26
N VAL A 475 -22.13 -9.10 107.32
CA VAL A 475 -21.23 -10.28 107.35
C VAL A 475 -20.32 -10.25 108.59
N GLN A 476 -19.77 -9.09 108.94
CA GLN A 476 -18.92 -8.93 110.14
C GLN A 476 -19.70 -9.20 111.45
N LEU A 477 -20.95 -8.74 111.54
CA LEU A 477 -21.83 -9.02 112.68
C LEU A 477 -22.16 -10.52 112.77
N ASP A 478 -22.41 -11.18 111.64
CA ASP A 478 -22.62 -12.63 111.57
C ASP A 478 -21.40 -13.43 112.02
N GLU A 479 -20.19 -12.98 111.68
CA GLU A 479 -18.93 -13.63 112.11
C GLU A 479 -18.66 -13.43 113.60
N ARG A 480 -18.90 -12.23 114.15
CA ARG A 480 -18.81 -12.02 115.61
C ARG A 480 -19.87 -12.81 116.37
N ALA A 481 -21.10 -12.90 115.86
CA ALA A 481 -22.17 -13.70 116.47
C ALA A 481 -21.84 -15.20 116.49
N LYS A 482 -21.32 -15.77 115.38
CA LYS A 482 -20.82 -17.17 115.35
C LYS A 482 -19.71 -17.38 116.39
N THR A 483 -18.80 -16.42 116.51
CA THR A 483 -17.68 -16.47 117.46
C THR A 483 -18.17 -16.45 118.91
N ALA A 484 -19.02 -15.48 119.29
CA ALA A 484 -19.61 -15.39 120.62
C ALA A 484 -20.51 -16.60 120.96
N GLN A 485 -21.18 -17.21 119.97
CA GLN A 485 -21.95 -18.44 120.15
C GLN A 485 -21.04 -19.65 120.44
N ALA A 486 -19.89 -19.75 119.78
CA ALA A 486 -18.89 -20.80 120.06
C ALA A 486 -18.25 -20.61 121.45
N GLU A 487 -17.89 -19.37 121.80
CA GLU A 487 -17.40 -18.99 123.14
C GLU A 487 -18.44 -19.36 124.22
N LEU A 488 -19.73 -19.09 123.98
CA LEU A 488 -20.83 -19.42 124.90
C LEU A 488 -21.04 -20.94 125.06
N GLN A 489 -20.90 -21.71 123.97
CA GLN A 489 -20.94 -23.18 124.03
C GLN A 489 -19.75 -23.74 124.82
N GLY A 490 -18.55 -23.19 124.65
CA GLY A 490 -17.38 -23.55 125.46
C GLY A 490 -17.58 -23.26 126.95
N ALA A 491 -18.13 -22.08 127.29
CA ALA A 491 -18.44 -21.71 128.68
C ALA A 491 -19.47 -22.65 129.32
N ARG A 492 -20.49 -23.11 128.57
CA ARG A 492 -21.48 -24.11 129.02
C ARG A 492 -20.88 -25.49 129.24
N GLN A 493 -20.03 -25.95 128.33
CA GLN A 493 -19.34 -27.24 128.48
C GLN A 493 -18.41 -27.23 129.69
N ALA A 494 -17.69 -26.12 129.91
CA ALA A 494 -16.85 -25.92 131.09
C ALA A 494 -17.65 -25.84 132.40
N GLU A 495 -18.81 -25.16 132.42
CA GLU A 495 -19.69 -25.16 133.60
C GLU A 495 -20.19 -26.57 133.95
N ALA A 496 -20.64 -27.33 132.94
CA ALA A 496 -21.16 -28.68 133.14
C ALA A 496 -20.07 -29.63 133.66
N SER A 497 -18.89 -29.67 133.03
CA SER A 497 -17.79 -30.53 133.48
C SER A 497 -17.29 -30.16 134.87
N LEU A 498 -17.09 -28.86 135.14
CA LEU A 498 -16.67 -28.39 136.48
C LEU A 498 -17.74 -28.68 137.54
N THR A 499 -19.04 -28.61 137.21
CA THR A 499 -20.11 -28.96 138.15
C THR A 499 -20.06 -30.44 138.53
N ASP A 500 -19.99 -31.34 137.55
CA ASP A 500 -19.92 -32.79 137.79
C ASP A 500 -18.62 -33.19 138.50
N GLU A 501 -17.48 -32.57 138.16
CA GLU A 501 -16.20 -32.81 138.81
C GLU A 501 -16.16 -32.25 140.24
N LEU A 502 -16.73 -31.06 140.49
CA LEU A 502 -16.82 -30.50 141.84
C LEU A 502 -17.80 -31.26 142.73
N ALA A 503 -18.89 -31.78 142.19
CA ALA A 503 -19.79 -32.66 142.92
C ALA A 503 -19.04 -33.92 143.40
N ARG A 504 -18.38 -34.63 142.47
CA ARG A 504 -17.58 -35.83 142.77
C ARG A 504 -16.41 -35.53 143.72
N ALA A 505 -15.73 -34.40 143.57
CA ALA A 505 -14.64 -34.00 144.46
C ALA A 505 -15.13 -33.65 145.87
N ARG A 506 -16.30 -33.00 146.01
CA ARG A 506 -16.94 -32.71 147.32
C ARG A 506 -17.45 -33.97 148.01
N GLU A 507 -17.93 -34.96 147.26
CA GLU A 507 -18.36 -36.27 147.78
C GLU A 507 -17.16 -37.14 148.22
N ALA A 508 -16.08 -37.14 147.43
CA ALA A 508 -14.87 -37.91 147.74
C ALA A 508 -14.02 -37.33 148.88
N LEU A 509 -14.03 -36.00 149.08
CA LEU A 509 -13.15 -35.32 150.05
C LEU A 509 -13.38 -35.74 151.52
N PRO A 510 -14.61 -35.93 152.03
CA PRO A 510 -14.85 -36.52 153.36
C PRO A 510 -14.27 -37.93 153.49
N GLY A 511 -14.51 -38.81 152.51
CA GLY A 511 -13.97 -40.18 152.51
C GLY A 511 -12.44 -40.20 152.48
N ALA A 512 -11.82 -39.38 151.64
CA ALA A 512 -10.36 -39.22 151.57
C ALA A 512 -9.77 -38.58 152.85
N ALA A 513 -10.53 -37.75 153.57
CA ALA A 513 -10.13 -37.20 154.86
C ALA A 513 -10.22 -38.24 155.98
N GLU A 514 -11.32 -39.01 156.05
CA GLU A 514 -11.47 -40.12 157.00
C GLU A 514 -10.41 -41.22 156.76
N GLU A 515 -10.13 -41.56 155.51
CA GLU A 515 -9.12 -42.56 155.17
C GLU A 515 -7.70 -42.06 155.44
N ALA A 516 -7.40 -40.80 155.14
CA ALA A 516 -6.14 -40.19 155.57
C ALA A 516 -6.00 -40.20 157.10
N HIS A 517 -7.03 -39.78 157.87
CA HIS A 517 -7.00 -39.83 159.34
C HIS A 517 -6.86 -41.25 159.89
N ARG A 518 -7.54 -42.24 159.28
CA ARG A 518 -7.41 -43.67 159.64
C ARG A 518 -6.01 -44.20 159.37
N LEU A 519 -5.39 -43.83 158.25
CA LEU A 519 -4.03 -44.26 157.90
C LEU A 519 -2.96 -43.53 158.72
N THR A 520 -3.14 -42.25 159.07
CA THR A 520 -2.26 -41.55 160.04
C THR A 520 -2.38 -42.16 161.44
N ALA A 521 -3.58 -42.57 161.87
CA ALA A 521 -3.75 -43.30 163.13
C ALA A 521 -3.05 -44.68 163.08
N ALA A 522 -3.18 -45.41 161.97
CA ALA A 522 -2.50 -46.69 161.77
C ALA A 522 -0.97 -46.56 161.69
N ASP A 523 -0.43 -45.47 161.13
CA ASP A 523 1.00 -45.13 161.18
C ASP A 523 1.46 -44.86 162.63
N ALA A 524 0.69 -44.05 163.39
CA ALA A 524 0.99 -43.79 164.80
C ALA A 524 0.96 -45.07 165.66
N ASP A 525 -0.04 -45.94 165.46
CA ASP A 525 -0.15 -47.23 166.16
C ASP A 525 0.96 -48.21 165.73
N ALA A 526 1.29 -48.29 164.44
CA ALA A 526 2.37 -49.15 163.94
C ALA A 526 3.75 -48.66 164.41
N ALA A 527 3.97 -47.35 164.50
CA ALA A 527 5.16 -46.76 165.11
C ALA A 527 5.22 -47.03 166.63
N ALA A 528 4.10 -46.93 167.34
CA ALA A 528 4.00 -47.29 168.75
C ALA A 528 4.28 -48.78 168.99
N GLU A 529 3.77 -49.68 168.14
CA GLU A 529 4.13 -51.11 168.16
C GLU A 529 5.62 -51.33 167.86
N GLY A 530 6.19 -50.62 166.88
CA GLY A 530 7.62 -50.68 166.57
C GLY A 530 8.48 -50.30 167.77
N HIS A 531 8.15 -49.20 168.46
CA HIS A 531 8.80 -48.79 169.70
C HIS A 531 8.57 -49.81 170.83
N ALA A 532 7.36 -50.34 171.00
CA ALA A 532 7.06 -51.34 172.02
C ALA A 532 7.81 -52.67 171.80
N ALA A 533 7.88 -53.17 170.57
CA ALA A 533 8.64 -54.35 170.19
C ALA A 533 10.15 -54.14 170.41
N TYR A 534 10.68 -52.96 170.07
CA TYR A 534 12.05 -52.59 170.36
C TYR A 534 12.35 -52.59 171.87
N TYR A 535 11.48 -52.01 172.71
CA TYR A 535 11.65 -52.07 174.17
C TYR A 535 11.51 -53.49 174.74
N ARG A 536 10.64 -54.35 174.16
CA ARG A 536 10.56 -55.78 174.52
C ARG A 536 11.87 -56.51 174.21
N LEU A 537 12.45 -56.30 173.02
CA LEU A 537 13.76 -56.83 172.64
C LEU A 537 14.86 -56.40 173.63
N VAL A 538 14.98 -55.11 173.89
CA VAL A 538 15.95 -54.57 174.88
C VAL A 538 15.73 -55.18 176.27
N SER A 539 14.48 -55.41 176.68
CA SER A 539 14.17 -56.06 177.96
C SER A 539 14.65 -57.52 178.01
N ALA A 540 14.43 -58.31 176.94
CA ALA A 540 14.87 -59.69 176.84
C ALA A 540 16.41 -59.80 176.80
N GLU A 541 17.08 -58.90 176.07
CA GLU A 541 18.54 -58.80 176.07
C GLU A 541 19.08 -58.46 177.46
N SER A 542 18.41 -57.56 178.20
CA SER A 542 18.76 -57.23 179.57
C SER A 542 18.59 -58.41 180.52
N ALA A 543 17.54 -59.23 180.35
CA ALA A 543 17.31 -60.44 181.15
C ALA A 543 18.36 -61.52 180.88
N LEU A 544 18.72 -61.72 179.60
CA LEU A 544 19.80 -62.61 179.18
C LEU A 544 21.16 -62.16 179.74
N ALA A 545 21.44 -60.85 179.73
CA ALA A 545 22.63 -60.27 180.35
C ALA A 545 22.61 -60.42 181.89
N ALA A 546 21.47 -60.23 182.54
CA ALA A 546 21.32 -60.41 183.99
C ALA A 546 21.50 -61.87 184.44
N ARG A 547 21.00 -62.85 183.67
CA ARG A 547 21.21 -64.28 183.94
C ARG A 547 22.69 -64.65 183.76
N ARG A 548 23.36 -64.15 182.71
CA ARG A 548 24.83 -64.26 182.53
C ARG A 548 25.60 -63.66 183.71
N ARG A 549 25.15 -62.54 184.28
CA ARG A 549 25.78 -61.90 185.47
C ARG A 549 25.68 -62.75 186.75
N LYS A 550 24.71 -63.67 186.87
CA LYS A 550 24.56 -64.57 188.04
C LYS A 550 25.23 -65.94 187.93
N MET A 551 25.85 -66.28 186.80
CA MET A 551 26.59 -67.56 186.64
C MET A 551 27.83 -67.63 187.53
N THR A 552 28.08 -68.78 188.16
CA THR A 552 29.30 -69.03 188.94
C THR A 552 30.52 -69.16 188.03
N LEU A 553 31.74 -69.01 188.59
CA LEU A 553 32.97 -69.00 187.79
C LEU A 553 33.15 -70.30 186.98
N GLY A 554 32.89 -71.46 187.59
CA GLY A 554 32.97 -72.76 186.90
C GLY A 554 31.92 -72.95 185.79
N GLN A 555 30.76 -72.29 185.89
CA GLN A 555 29.74 -72.29 184.83
C GLN A 555 30.07 -71.31 183.69
N ARG A 556 30.78 -70.21 183.98
CA ARG A 556 31.32 -69.30 182.93
C ARG A 556 32.50 -69.93 182.19
N LEU A 557 33.29 -70.75 182.88
CA LEU A 557 34.41 -71.50 182.32
C LEU A 557 33.99 -72.85 181.68
N HIS A 558 32.68 -73.12 181.57
CA HIS A 558 32.12 -74.33 180.96
C HIS A 558 32.56 -75.68 181.57
N VAL A 559 33.12 -75.68 182.79
CA VAL A 559 33.57 -76.90 183.49
C VAL A 559 32.39 -77.66 184.13
N ALA A 560 31.29 -76.96 184.40
CA ALA A 560 30.00 -77.55 184.80
C ALA A 560 28.93 -77.22 183.75
N SER A 561 27.97 -78.11 183.56
CA SER A 561 26.84 -77.90 182.65
C SER A 561 26.12 -76.58 182.97
N PRO A 562 25.91 -75.68 181.98
CA PRO A 562 25.19 -74.44 182.20
C PRO A 562 23.70 -74.71 182.51
N PRO A 563 23.03 -73.83 183.28
CA PRO A 563 21.60 -73.98 183.56
C PRO A 563 20.79 -73.95 182.25
N SER A 564 19.78 -74.83 182.18
CA SER A 564 18.89 -75.08 181.03
C SER A 564 18.37 -73.80 180.38
N ASP A 565 17.83 -72.91 181.20
CA ASP A 565 17.12 -71.68 180.85
C ASP A 565 17.98 -70.64 180.08
N LEU A 566 19.30 -70.82 179.98
CA LEU A 566 20.14 -70.02 179.08
C LEU A 566 20.01 -70.38 177.59
N ARG A 567 19.45 -71.53 177.24
CA ARG A 567 19.09 -71.86 175.85
C ARG A 567 17.80 -71.14 175.46
N ASP A 568 16.84 -71.13 176.38
CA ASP A 568 15.51 -70.59 176.16
C ASP A 568 15.53 -69.06 176.10
N LEU A 569 16.28 -68.39 177.00
CA LEU A 569 16.52 -66.94 176.92
C LEU A 569 17.21 -66.51 175.60
N ARG A 570 18.07 -67.35 175.01
CA ARG A 570 18.67 -67.07 173.68
C ARG A 570 17.66 -67.22 172.55
N ALA A 571 16.74 -68.18 172.66
CA ALA A 571 15.63 -68.34 171.72
C ALA A 571 14.65 -67.16 171.83
N GLU A 572 14.33 -66.72 173.05
CA GLU A 572 13.46 -65.56 173.30
C GLU A 572 14.04 -64.27 172.69
N VAL A 573 15.30 -63.93 172.98
CA VAL A 573 15.93 -62.74 172.35
C VAL A 573 15.85 -62.80 170.83
N LYS A 574 16.18 -63.95 170.22
CA LYS A 574 16.11 -64.13 168.76
C LYS A 574 14.68 -64.07 168.19
N ALA A 575 13.67 -64.43 168.99
CA ALA A 575 12.26 -64.24 168.63
C ALA A 575 11.86 -62.76 168.71
N ARG A 576 12.27 -62.04 169.78
CA ARG A 576 12.02 -60.60 169.93
C ARG A 576 12.71 -59.76 168.85
N THR A 577 13.86 -60.19 168.32
CA THR A 577 14.50 -59.49 167.19
C THR A 577 13.59 -59.49 165.96
N ARG A 578 12.99 -60.64 165.63
CA ARG A 578 12.04 -60.76 164.51
C ARG A 578 10.76 -59.99 164.75
N GLU A 579 10.21 -60.03 165.97
CA GLU A 579 9.06 -59.21 166.39
C GLU A 579 9.32 -57.71 166.16
N ALA A 580 10.53 -57.23 166.45
CA ALA A 580 10.93 -55.85 166.21
C ALA A 580 11.15 -55.52 164.72
N ASP A 581 11.82 -56.39 163.95
CA ASP A 581 12.04 -56.20 162.51
C ASP A 581 10.71 -56.18 161.73
N GLU A 582 9.78 -57.09 162.06
CA GLU A 582 8.46 -57.18 161.44
C GLU A 582 7.55 -55.99 161.81
N ALA A 583 7.64 -55.47 163.04
CA ALA A 583 6.98 -54.23 163.43
C ALA A 583 7.58 -53.00 162.72
N ALA A 584 8.91 -52.92 162.63
CA ALA A 584 9.61 -51.82 161.95
C ALA A 584 9.32 -51.76 160.44
N LYS A 585 9.03 -52.91 159.80
CA LYS A 585 8.52 -52.91 158.42
C LYS A 585 7.09 -52.36 158.35
N ARG A 586 6.16 -52.87 159.17
CA ARG A 586 4.75 -52.45 159.16
C ARG A 586 4.58 -50.94 159.37
N ALA A 587 5.42 -50.32 160.21
CA ALA A 587 5.43 -48.86 160.38
C ALA A 587 5.77 -48.09 159.09
N ARG A 588 6.71 -48.58 158.26
CA ARG A 588 7.04 -47.92 156.98
C ARG A 588 5.92 -48.05 155.96
N ASP A 589 5.39 -49.28 155.82
CA ASP A 589 4.31 -49.58 154.88
C ASP A 589 3.04 -48.75 155.23
N ALA A 590 2.77 -48.51 156.52
CA ALA A 590 1.69 -47.62 156.99
C ALA A 590 1.95 -46.14 156.69
N LYS A 591 3.16 -45.64 156.93
CA LYS A 591 3.55 -44.24 156.67
C LYS A 591 3.41 -43.85 155.20
N GLU A 592 3.86 -44.70 154.27
CA GLU A 592 3.76 -44.42 152.83
C GLU A 592 2.30 -44.36 152.36
N ALA A 593 1.42 -45.19 152.92
CA ALA A 593 -0.02 -45.13 152.69
C ALA A 593 -0.65 -43.81 153.22
N ALA A 594 -0.27 -43.38 154.43
CA ALA A 594 -0.73 -42.12 155.00
C ALA A 594 -0.27 -40.91 154.16
N GLU A 595 1.00 -40.86 153.74
CA GLU A 595 1.53 -39.80 152.86
C GLU A 595 0.91 -39.80 151.45
N HIS A 596 0.40 -40.94 150.98
CA HIS A 596 -0.38 -40.98 149.73
C HIS A 596 -1.80 -40.43 149.93
N ALA A 597 -2.53 -40.92 150.94
CA ALA A 597 -3.89 -40.46 151.23
C ALA A 597 -3.94 -38.95 151.52
N GLU A 598 -2.95 -38.40 152.23
CA GLU A 598 -2.92 -36.96 152.51
C GLU A 598 -2.63 -36.11 151.26
N ARG A 599 -1.88 -36.63 150.28
CA ARG A 599 -1.70 -35.97 148.97
C ARG A 599 -3.01 -35.93 148.18
N VAL A 600 -3.77 -37.03 148.16
CA VAL A 600 -5.11 -37.08 147.52
C VAL A 600 -6.06 -36.08 148.19
N ARG A 601 -6.11 -36.08 149.54
CA ARG A 601 -6.90 -35.12 150.34
C ARG A 601 -6.56 -33.66 150.02
N ARG A 602 -5.27 -33.31 149.93
CA ARG A 602 -4.83 -31.95 149.57
C ARG A 602 -5.20 -31.57 148.13
N GLY A 603 -5.03 -32.48 147.17
CA GLY A 603 -5.37 -32.23 145.76
C GLY A 603 -6.88 -32.03 145.53
N LEU A 604 -7.72 -32.83 146.18
CA LEU A 604 -9.17 -32.64 146.20
C LEU A 604 -9.55 -31.30 146.87
N ALA A 605 -8.88 -30.93 147.97
CA ALA A 605 -9.15 -29.67 148.65
C ALA A 605 -8.82 -28.44 147.77
N SER A 606 -7.66 -28.42 147.10
CA SER A 606 -7.32 -27.33 146.17
C SER A 606 -8.25 -27.28 144.96
N PHE A 607 -8.66 -28.43 144.42
CA PHE A 607 -9.63 -28.48 143.33
C PHE A 607 -11.00 -27.92 143.75
N VAL A 608 -11.48 -28.25 144.94
CA VAL A 608 -12.76 -27.74 145.47
C VAL A 608 -12.70 -26.23 145.75
N SER A 609 -11.55 -25.69 146.19
CA SER A 609 -11.39 -24.24 146.40
C SER A 609 -11.24 -23.44 145.11
N GLU A 610 -10.45 -23.94 144.14
CA GLU A 610 -10.23 -23.21 142.88
C GLU A 610 -11.39 -23.38 141.88
N GLY A 611 -11.97 -24.57 141.81
CA GLY A 611 -13.05 -24.86 140.86
C GLY A 611 -14.30 -24.01 141.12
N GLY A 612 -14.55 -23.57 142.35
CA GLY A 612 -15.61 -22.59 142.63
C GLY A 612 -15.42 -21.26 141.89
N ALA A 613 -14.19 -20.75 141.84
CA ALA A 613 -13.86 -19.53 141.09
C ALA A 613 -13.92 -19.76 139.57
N ARG A 614 -13.49 -20.93 139.08
CA ARG A 614 -13.56 -21.29 137.65
C ARG A 614 -15.02 -21.48 137.18
N LEU A 615 -15.88 -22.03 138.02
CA LEU A 615 -17.31 -22.17 137.79
C LEU A 615 -17.99 -20.78 137.70
N GLN A 616 -17.69 -19.89 138.65
CA GLN A 616 -18.17 -18.51 138.62
C GLN A 616 -17.68 -17.77 137.36
N GLN A 617 -16.42 -17.91 136.96
CA GLN A 617 -15.89 -17.33 135.72
C GLN A 617 -16.60 -17.85 134.46
N ALA A 618 -16.99 -19.14 134.43
CA ALA A 618 -17.78 -19.71 133.35
C ALA A 618 -19.21 -19.12 133.32
N GLN A 619 -19.85 -18.94 134.48
CA GLN A 619 -21.17 -18.31 134.59
C GLN A 619 -21.14 -16.83 134.18
N GLU A 620 -20.18 -16.05 134.69
CA GLU A 620 -19.94 -14.66 134.29
C GLU A 620 -19.60 -14.52 132.79
N ALA A 621 -18.99 -15.53 132.17
CA ALA A 621 -18.79 -15.57 130.72
C ALA A 621 -20.10 -15.86 129.98
N GLN A 622 -20.95 -16.76 130.47
CA GLN A 622 -22.26 -17.03 129.86
C GLN A 622 -23.20 -15.82 129.91
N GLU A 623 -23.23 -15.06 131.01
CA GLU A 623 -24.05 -13.85 131.11
C GLU A 623 -23.58 -12.77 130.13
N ARG A 624 -22.26 -12.53 130.05
CA ARG A 624 -21.68 -11.55 129.12
C ARG A 624 -21.86 -11.94 127.66
N LEU A 625 -21.63 -13.20 127.30
CA LEU A 625 -21.82 -13.68 125.92
C LEU A 625 -23.30 -13.81 125.54
N GLY A 626 -24.18 -14.13 126.50
CA GLY A 626 -25.62 -14.09 126.31
C GLY A 626 -26.13 -12.68 126.00
N THR A 627 -25.68 -11.68 126.76
CA THR A 627 -26.01 -10.27 126.53
C THR A 627 -25.39 -9.73 125.25
N GLU A 628 -24.12 -10.07 124.94
CA GLU A 628 -23.49 -9.72 123.66
C GLU A 628 -24.25 -10.31 122.47
N LEU A 629 -24.67 -11.58 122.52
CA LEU A 629 -25.47 -12.19 121.46
C LEU A 629 -26.84 -11.53 121.27
N THR A 630 -27.50 -11.09 122.35
CA THR A 630 -28.76 -10.33 122.21
C THR A 630 -28.54 -8.95 121.57
N TRP A 631 -27.44 -8.28 121.89
CA TRP A 631 -27.09 -7.01 121.26
C TRP A 631 -26.70 -7.19 119.79
N LEU A 632 -25.85 -8.17 119.46
CA LEU A 632 -25.47 -8.52 118.09
C LEU A 632 -26.68 -8.89 117.23
N ALA A 633 -27.72 -9.53 117.80
CA ALA A 633 -28.96 -9.79 117.09
C ALA A 633 -29.70 -8.51 116.70
N THR A 634 -29.85 -7.55 117.62
CA THR A 634 -30.50 -6.24 117.34
C THR A 634 -29.68 -5.36 116.40
N GLU A 635 -28.35 -5.40 116.51
CA GLU A 635 -27.42 -4.67 115.63
C GLU A 635 -27.45 -5.28 114.21
N ARG A 636 -27.51 -6.61 114.09
CA ARG A 636 -27.71 -7.32 112.81
C ARG A 636 -29.04 -6.97 112.16
N GLU A 637 -30.14 -6.97 112.90
CA GLU A 637 -31.46 -6.61 112.37
C GLU A 637 -31.47 -5.17 111.84
N THR A 638 -30.85 -4.24 112.56
CA THR A 638 -30.66 -2.85 112.14
C THR A 638 -29.81 -2.74 110.87
N ALA A 639 -28.64 -3.39 110.83
CA ALA A 639 -27.75 -3.38 109.67
C ALA A 639 -28.36 -4.07 108.44
N ALA A 640 -29.17 -5.12 108.64
CA ALA A 640 -29.91 -5.77 107.56
C ALA A 640 -31.02 -4.87 106.99
N GLY A 641 -31.69 -4.09 107.85
CA GLY A 641 -32.64 -3.06 107.43
C GLY A 641 -31.97 -1.92 106.64
N GLU A 642 -30.81 -1.43 107.10
CA GLU A 642 -29.98 -0.48 106.35
C GLU A 642 -29.60 -1.05 104.97
N HIS A 643 -29.07 -2.28 104.93
CA HIS A 643 -28.67 -2.94 103.69
C HIS A 643 -29.84 -3.13 102.72
N GLN A 644 -31.01 -3.57 103.20
CA GLN A 644 -32.19 -3.74 102.34
C GLN A 644 -32.65 -2.41 101.72
N GLN A 645 -32.58 -1.30 102.46
CA GLN A 645 -32.88 0.04 101.94
C GLN A 645 -31.84 0.49 100.90
N GLN A 646 -30.55 0.34 101.19
CA GLN A 646 -29.49 0.70 100.25
C GLN A 646 -29.52 -0.16 98.98
N ALA A 647 -29.82 -1.46 99.09
CA ALA A 647 -29.97 -2.35 97.94
C ALA A 647 -31.18 -1.99 97.06
N GLN A 648 -32.31 -1.56 97.65
CA GLN A 648 -33.46 -1.06 96.89
C GLN A 648 -33.13 0.25 96.15
N LEU A 649 -32.45 1.19 96.82
CA LEU A 649 -32.00 2.44 96.19
C LEU A 649 -30.97 2.18 95.07
N ALA A 650 -30.03 1.26 95.28
CA ALA A 650 -29.08 0.84 94.27
C ALA A 650 -29.77 0.19 93.05
N SER A 651 -30.73 -0.72 93.25
CA SER A 651 -31.50 -1.32 92.15
C SER A 651 -32.23 -0.26 91.33
N ALA A 652 -32.95 0.65 91.99
CA ALA A 652 -33.67 1.73 91.31
C ALA A 652 -32.74 2.68 90.54
N ALA A 653 -31.54 2.96 91.08
CA ALA A 653 -30.54 3.78 90.40
C ALA A 653 -29.88 3.05 89.21
N VAL A 654 -29.60 1.74 89.34
CA VAL A 654 -29.11 0.89 88.24
C VAL A 654 -30.18 0.77 87.14
N GLU A 655 -31.46 0.65 87.49
CA GLU A 655 -32.57 0.66 86.53
C GLU A 655 -32.71 2.01 85.81
N LYS A 656 -32.55 3.14 86.53
CA LYS A 656 -32.49 4.49 85.96
C LYS A 656 -31.32 4.62 84.97
N ALA A 657 -30.10 4.26 85.40
CA ALA A 657 -28.91 4.30 84.54
C ALA A 657 -29.07 3.44 83.27
N ASN A 658 -29.64 2.24 83.40
CA ASN A 658 -29.95 1.36 82.27
C ASN A 658 -31.09 1.90 81.38
N GLN A 659 -31.95 2.80 81.84
CA GLN A 659 -32.94 3.48 81.00
C GLN A 659 -32.32 4.64 80.24
N GLU A 660 -31.60 5.53 80.92
CA GLU A 660 -30.95 6.68 80.28
C GLU A 660 -29.84 6.26 79.31
N GLY A 661 -29.04 5.23 79.66
CA GLY A 661 -28.03 4.66 78.76
C GLY A 661 -28.63 4.08 77.47
N ARG A 662 -29.84 3.50 77.53
CA ARG A 662 -30.56 3.06 76.32
C ARG A 662 -31.07 4.23 75.48
N ARG A 663 -31.50 5.34 76.10
CA ARG A 663 -31.88 6.57 75.36
C ARG A 663 -30.66 7.21 74.69
N ALA A 664 -29.54 7.33 75.41
CA ALA A 664 -28.29 7.83 74.88
C ALA A 664 -27.79 6.98 73.70
N HIS A 665 -27.85 5.65 73.80
CA HIS A 665 -27.46 4.77 72.70
C HIS A 665 -28.39 4.91 71.48
N ALA A 666 -29.71 4.99 71.67
CA ALA A 666 -30.66 5.19 70.57
C ALA A 666 -30.47 6.57 69.87
N ALA A 667 -30.20 7.63 70.64
CA ALA A 667 -29.89 8.95 70.08
C ALA A 667 -28.55 8.94 69.31
N HIS A 668 -27.54 8.23 69.82
CA HIS A 668 -26.26 8.07 69.14
C HIS A 668 -26.39 7.28 67.83
N GLN A 669 -27.18 6.19 67.81
CA GLN A 669 -27.51 5.47 66.57
C GLN A 669 -28.21 6.37 65.55
N ALA A 670 -29.17 7.21 65.99
CA ALA A 670 -29.87 8.14 65.10
C ALA A 670 -28.93 9.21 64.52
N ALA A 671 -27.95 9.70 65.29
CA ALA A 671 -26.90 10.59 64.78
C ALA A 671 -25.95 9.87 63.81
N GLN A 672 -25.55 8.63 64.13
CA GLN A 672 -24.64 7.83 63.30
C GLN A 672 -25.21 7.59 61.89
N VAL A 673 -26.50 7.25 61.76
CA VAL A 673 -27.15 7.03 60.45
C VAL A 673 -27.12 8.31 59.56
N ILE A 674 -27.12 9.50 60.16
CA ILE A 674 -27.01 10.77 59.42
C ILE A 674 -25.53 11.08 59.13
N GLU A 675 -24.59 10.78 60.03
CA GLU A 675 -23.15 10.89 59.78
C GLU A 675 -22.68 9.93 58.67
N GLU A 676 -23.27 8.74 58.57
CA GLU A 676 -23.09 7.81 57.44
C GLU A 676 -23.62 8.40 56.12
N ARG A 677 -24.77 9.09 56.12
CA ARG A 677 -25.29 9.81 54.95
C ARG A 677 -24.37 10.98 54.51
N VAL A 678 -23.85 11.76 55.46
CA VAL A 678 -22.88 12.84 55.19
C VAL A 678 -21.62 12.27 54.53
N ASN A 679 -21.08 11.18 55.08
CA ASN A 679 -19.88 10.54 54.52
C ASN A 679 -20.13 9.93 53.13
N ALA A 680 -21.30 9.31 52.91
CA ALA A 680 -21.68 8.83 51.58
C ALA A 680 -21.79 9.96 50.53
N ALA A 681 -22.36 11.11 50.91
CA ALA A 681 -22.44 12.29 50.04
C ALA A 681 -21.03 12.85 49.70
N ARG A 682 -20.10 12.86 50.66
CA ARG A 682 -18.69 13.22 50.43
C ARG A 682 -18.01 12.29 49.43
N THR A 683 -18.08 10.98 49.66
CA THR A 683 -17.45 9.99 48.77
C THR A 683 -18.01 10.09 47.35
N ALA A 684 -19.34 10.17 47.20
CA ALA A 684 -19.97 10.35 45.89
C ALA A 684 -19.52 11.66 45.20
N ARG A 685 -19.30 12.76 45.94
CA ARG A 685 -18.74 13.99 45.37
C ARG A 685 -17.28 13.82 44.95
N GLU A 686 -16.46 13.15 45.75
CA GLU A 686 -15.05 12.91 45.43
C GLU A 686 -14.92 12.03 44.17
N GLU A 687 -15.79 11.03 44.01
CA GLU A 687 -15.94 10.22 42.81
C GLU A 687 -16.40 11.05 41.60
N ALA A 688 -17.44 11.88 41.74
CA ALA A 688 -17.90 12.79 40.68
C ALA A 688 -16.79 13.76 40.23
N LEU A 689 -16.02 14.32 41.17
CA LEU A 689 -14.85 15.16 40.87
C LEU A 689 -13.68 14.36 40.26
N ALA A 690 -13.54 13.07 40.53
CA ALA A 690 -12.57 12.21 39.86
C ALA A 690 -12.98 11.94 38.40
N VAL A 691 -14.25 11.62 38.15
CA VAL A 691 -14.82 11.46 36.80
C VAL A 691 -14.67 12.76 35.99
N ALA A 692 -14.93 13.93 36.60
CA ALA A 692 -14.74 15.22 35.95
C ALA A 692 -13.28 15.45 35.51
N ARG A 693 -12.29 15.16 36.37
CA ARG A 693 -10.87 15.28 36.04
C ARG A 693 -10.45 14.33 34.92
N GLN A 694 -10.93 13.09 34.94
CA GLN A 694 -10.66 12.11 33.89
C GLN A 694 -11.22 12.58 32.55
N ALA A 695 -12.51 12.97 32.52
CA ALA A 695 -13.17 13.47 31.32
C ALA A 695 -12.50 14.74 30.74
N ARG A 696 -11.99 15.65 31.57
CA ARG A 696 -11.15 16.77 31.11
C ARG A 696 -9.84 16.30 30.45
N SER A 697 -9.14 15.33 31.06
CA SER A 697 -7.90 14.79 30.50
C SER A 697 -8.13 14.03 29.18
N ASP A 698 -9.27 13.34 29.06
CA ASP A 698 -9.70 12.69 27.81
C ASP A 698 -10.05 13.72 26.73
N ALA A 699 -10.70 14.83 27.10
CA ALA A 699 -10.99 15.95 26.20
C ALA A 699 -9.72 16.64 25.69
N GLU A 700 -8.76 16.94 26.58
CA GLU A 700 -7.44 17.47 26.25
C GLU A 700 -6.67 16.52 25.31
N THR A 701 -6.72 15.21 25.58
CA THR A 701 -6.07 14.19 24.76
C THR A 701 -6.70 14.08 23.37
N ALA A 702 -8.03 14.15 23.27
CA ALA A 702 -8.74 14.14 21.99
C ALA A 702 -8.50 15.44 21.19
N ALA A 703 -8.45 16.60 21.84
CA ALA A 703 -8.08 17.87 21.22
C ALA A 703 -6.63 17.86 20.70
N ALA A 704 -5.69 17.28 21.46
CA ALA A 704 -4.30 17.12 21.04
C ALA A 704 -4.19 16.24 19.78
N ARG A 705 -4.91 15.10 19.73
CA ARG A 705 -4.99 14.25 18.53
C ARG A 705 -5.59 14.98 17.34
N ALA A 706 -6.65 15.78 17.54
CA ALA A 706 -7.26 16.59 16.48
C ALA A 706 -6.28 17.65 15.93
N ALA A 707 -5.42 18.22 16.78
CA ALA A 707 -4.38 19.17 16.37
C ALA A 707 -3.20 18.50 15.65
N GLU A 708 -2.76 17.31 16.13
CA GLU A 708 -1.69 16.53 15.50
C GLU A 708 -2.09 16.01 14.12
N THR A 709 -3.33 15.51 13.99
CA THR A 709 -3.89 15.04 12.70
C THR A 709 -4.17 16.20 11.75
N ALA A 710 -4.60 17.38 12.23
CA ALA A 710 -4.66 18.59 11.39
C ALA A 710 -3.27 19.00 10.88
N ALA A 711 -2.25 19.03 11.75
CA ALA A 711 -0.89 19.32 11.31
C ALA A 711 -0.31 18.25 10.37
N ALA A 712 -0.78 17.00 10.44
CA ALA A 712 -0.46 15.95 9.48
C ALA A 712 -1.16 16.15 8.12
N LEU A 713 -2.43 16.58 8.13
CA LEU A 713 -3.18 16.98 6.94
C LEU A 713 -2.53 18.18 6.24
N ASP A 714 -2.07 19.19 6.98
CA ASP A 714 -1.35 20.35 6.43
C ASP A 714 -0.04 19.94 5.73
N ARG A 715 0.71 18.98 6.30
CA ARG A 715 1.91 18.43 5.65
C ARG A 715 1.57 17.59 4.42
N HIS A 716 0.63 16.66 4.56
CA HIS A 716 0.20 15.76 3.48
C HIS A 716 -0.35 16.54 2.28
N THR A 717 -1.13 17.61 2.49
CA THR A 717 -1.64 18.46 1.40
C THR A 717 -0.54 19.27 0.71
N ALA A 718 0.51 19.69 1.43
CA ALA A 718 1.69 20.31 0.82
C ALA A 718 2.53 19.29 0.02
N GLU A 719 2.83 18.13 0.62
CA GLU A 719 3.54 17.03 -0.02
C GLU A 719 2.81 16.55 -1.28
N ALA A 720 1.48 16.38 -1.22
CA ALA A 720 0.61 16.03 -2.35
C ALA A 720 0.60 17.09 -3.46
N ALA A 721 0.65 18.38 -3.11
CA ALA A 721 0.72 19.47 -4.10
C ALA A 721 2.07 19.46 -4.84
N GLU A 722 3.18 19.20 -4.15
CA GLU A 722 4.49 19.00 -4.78
C GLU A 722 4.50 17.73 -5.65
N GLU A 723 3.95 16.62 -5.14
CA GLU A 723 3.84 15.32 -5.85
C GLU A 723 3.04 15.44 -7.16
N MET A 724 1.93 16.18 -7.14
CA MET A 724 1.09 16.42 -8.32
C MET A 724 1.68 17.49 -9.25
N SER A 725 2.36 18.52 -8.73
CA SER A 725 3.07 19.49 -9.57
C SER A 725 4.21 18.85 -10.36
N GLY A 726 4.93 17.89 -9.76
CA GLY A 726 5.95 17.10 -10.47
C GLY A 726 5.34 16.29 -11.61
N ARG A 727 4.28 15.52 -11.33
CA ARG A 727 3.60 14.71 -12.36
C ARG A 727 2.87 15.51 -13.43
N GLN A 728 2.48 16.75 -13.15
CA GLN A 728 1.95 17.66 -14.15
C GLN A 728 3.06 18.09 -15.13
N ALA A 729 4.27 18.38 -14.66
CA ALA A 729 5.42 18.66 -15.52
C ALA A 729 5.87 17.43 -16.34
N ASP A 730 5.79 16.22 -15.77
CA ASP A 730 5.99 14.97 -16.51
C ASP A 730 4.94 14.80 -17.62
N LEU A 731 3.66 15.03 -17.31
CA LEU A 731 2.55 14.94 -18.27
C LEU A 731 2.66 15.99 -19.38
N GLU A 732 3.05 17.23 -19.06
CA GLU A 732 3.34 18.28 -20.05
C GLU A 732 4.52 17.89 -20.95
N THR A 733 5.57 17.29 -20.38
CA THR A 733 6.73 16.80 -21.15
C THR A 733 6.31 15.69 -22.12
N VAL A 734 5.52 14.72 -21.67
CA VAL A 734 5.04 13.62 -22.52
C VAL A 734 4.03 14.11 -23.57
N ALA A 735 3.15 15.06 -23.23
CA ALA A 735 2.24 15.71 -24.17
C ALA A 735 2.99 16.49 -25.26
N LEU A 736 4.10 17.17 -24.93
CA LEU A 736 4.96 17.83 -25.91
C LEU A 736 5.69 16.84 -26.82
N THR A 737 6.04 15.64 -26.34
CA THR A 737 6.60 14.58 -27.21
C THR A 737 5.55 13.99 -28.15
N GLU A 738 4.33 13.71 -27.67
CA GLU A 738 3.21 13.21 -28.48
C GLU A 738 2.80 14.24 -29.54
N ALA A 739 2.62 15.50 -29.16
CA ALA A 739 2.25 16.57 -30.09
C ALA A 739 3.29 16.71 -31.22
N ARG A 740 4.58 16.60 -30.92
CA ARG A 740 5.65 16.62 -31.93
C ARG A 740 5.63 15.38 -32.83
N SER A 741 5.45 14.17 -32.31
CA SER A 741 5.40 12.99 -33.18
C SER A 741 4.11 12.94 -34.01
N ARG A 742 3.00 13.46 -33.47
CA ARG A 742 1.74 13.69 -34.19
C ARG A 742 1.88 14.71 -35.31
N GLU A 743 2.56 15.83 -35.07
CA GLU A 743 2.89 16.85 -36.09
C GLU A 743 3.68 16.25 -37.26
N ASN A 744 4.78 15.53 -36.96
CA ASN A 744 5.56 14.81 -37.99
C ASN A 744 4.70 13.78 -38.75
N VAL A 745 3.81 13.05 -38.07
CA VAL A 745 2.94 12.04 -38.72
C VAL A 745 1.84 12.69 -39.56
N LEU A 746 1.31 13.85 -39.16
CA LEU A 746 0.38 14.66 -39.95
C LEU A 746 1.04 15.17 -41.25
N GLU A 747 2.30 15.63 -41.18
CA GLU A 747 3.10 15.99 -42.36
C GLU A 747 3.26 14.80 -43.33
N ILE A 748 3.50 13.60 -42.81
CA ILE A 748 3.68 12.37 -43.60
C ILE A 748 2.36 11.79 -44.16
N CYS A 749 1.25 11.97 -43.46
CA CYS A 749 -0.04 11.37 -43.81
C CYS A 749 -0.99 12.32 -44.55
N GLY A 750 -0.82 13.63 -44.41
CA GLY A 750 -1.78 14.64 -44.88
C GLY A 750 -3.08 14.69 -44.06
N SER A 751 -3.18 13.94 -42.96
CA SER A 751 -4.32 13.87 -42.05
C SER A 751 -3.85 13.59 -40.63
N ASP A 752 -4.56 14.11 -39.63
CA ASP A 752 -4.24 13.87 -38.22
C ASP A 752 -4.42 12.38 -37.84
N PRO A 753 -3.40 11.71 -37.28
CA PRO A 753 -3.48 10.29 -36.94
C PRO A 753 -4.41 9.99 -35.74
N ALA A 754 -4.80 11.00 -34.95
CA ALA A 754 -5.81 10.86 -33.90
C ALA A 754 -7.24 10.89 -34.46
N GLU A 755 -7.46 11.54 -35.61
CA GLU A 755 -8.76 11.60 -36.30
C GLU A 755 -8.93 10.46 -37.31
N ASN A 756 -7.83 10.05 -37.97
CA ASN A 756 -7.79 8.96 -38.94
C ASN A 756 -6.65 7.96 -38.65
N PRO A 757 -6.81 7.07 -37.65
CA PRO A 757 -5.76 6.13 -37.26
C PRO A 757 -5.42 5.09 -38.35
N ASP A 758 -6.35 4.76 -39.24
CA ASP A 758 -6.13 3.83 -40.35
C ASP A 758 -5.20 4.38 -41.45
N ALA A 759 -5.00 5.70 -41.49
CA ALA A 759 -4.02 6.33 -42.38
C ALA A 759 -2.58 5.86 -42.09
N VAL A 760 -2.20 5.72 -40.81
CA VAL A 760 -0.83 5.39 -40.41
C VAL A 760 -0.38 4.02 -40.95
N PRO A 761 -1.12 2.91 -40.75
CA PRO A 761 -0.79 1.62 -41.38
C PRO A 761 -0.84 1.66 -42.91
N ALA A 762 -1.67 2.51 -43.53
CA ALA A 762 -1.73 2.65 -44.98
C ALA A 762 -0.50 3.39 -45.55
N HIS A 763 0.00 4.43 -44.86
CA HIS A 763 1.25 5.10 -45.22
C HIS A 763 2.46 4.21 -44.97
N GLN A 764 2.51 3.48 -43.86
CA GLN A 764 3.58 2.50 -43.58
C GLN A 764 3.72 1.48 -44.72
N ARG A 765 2.63 0.82 -45.13
CA ARG A 765 2.65 -0.16 -46.24
C ARG A 765 3.11 0.45 -47.56
N ARG A 766 2.69 1.67 -47.90
CA ARG A 766 3.12 2.37 -49.12
C ARG A 766 4.61 2.74 -49.09
N ALA A 767 5.10 3.27 -47.96
CA ALA A 767 6.50 3.64 -47.79
C ALA A 767 7.44 2.42 -47.84
N MET A 768 7.06 1.29 -47.20
CA MET A 768 7.82 0.04 -47.29
C MET A 768 7.90 -0.48 -48.74
N ALA A 769 6.77 -0.60 -49.43
CA ALA A 769 6.75 -1.08 -50.82
C ALA A 769 7.57 -0.19 -51.77
N ARG A 770 7.60 1.13 -51.54
CA ARG A 770 8.42 2.06 -52.31
C ARG A 770 9.92 1.93 -52.00
N ILE A 771 10.30 1.78 -50.72
CA ILE A 771 11.70 1.49 -50.33
C ILE A 771 12.18 0.17 -50.96
N GLU A 772 11.36 -0.87 -50.94
CA GLU A 772 11.66 -2.15 -51.57
C GLU A 772 11.84 -2.02 -53.09
N GLN A 773 10.96 -1.25 -53.76
CA GLN A 773 11.07 -0.97 -55.20
C GLN A 773 12.38 -0.24 -55.54
N LEU A 774 12.69 0.87 -54.86
CA LEU A 774 13.90 1.65 -55.08
C LEU A 774 15.17 0.84 -54.83
N THR A 775 15.21 0.10 -53.72
CA THR A 775 16.34 -0.77 -53.37
C THR A 775 16.53 -1.87 -54.42
N ALA A 776 15.45 -2.45 -54.96
CA ALA A 776 15.53 -3.48 -55.99
C ALA A 776 16.09 -2.96 -57.34
N TYR A 777 15.87 -1.69 -57.69
CA TYR A 777 16.50 -1.07 -58.86
C TYR A 777 17.97 -0.71 -58.59
N MET A 778 18.29 -0.11 -57.43
CA MET A 778 19.67 0.27 -57.09
C MET A 778 20.60 -0.95 -56.98
N ASP A 779 20.12 -2.07 -56.43
CA ASP A 779 20.87 -3.33 -56.35
C ASP A 779 20.94 -4.10 -57.70
N GLY A 780 20.33 -3.59 -58.78
CA GLY A 780 20.24 -4.27 -60.08
C GLY A 780 19.41 -5.57 -60.08
N ARG A 781 18.71 -5.90 -58.99
CA ARG A 781 17.87 -7.11 -58.87
C ARG A 781 16.61 -7.04 -59.73
N ARG A 782 16.20 -5.82 -60.10
CA ARG A 782 15.33 -5.54 -61.24
C ARG A 782 16.09 -4.58 -62.16
N SER A 783 16.08 -4.87 -63.45
CA SER A 783 16.30 -3.80 -64.43
C SER A 783 15.24 -2.72 -64.19
N ALA A 784 15.63 -1.46 -64.12
CA ALA A 784 14.66 -0.37 -64.17
C ALA A 784 14.02 -0.41 -65.57
N GLU A 785 12.71 -0.68 -65.64
CA GLU A 785 11.97 -0.64 -66.91
C GLU A 785 12.19 0.72 -67.56
N GLY A 786 12.47 0.74 -68.87
CA GLY A 786 12.87 1.97 -69.57
C GLY A 786 11.88 3.11 -69.37
N ASP A 787 10.59 2.78 -69.41
CA ASP A 787 9.45 3.67 -69.17
C ASP A 787 9.44 4.29 -67.75
N VAL A 788 10.10 3.70 -66.76
CA VAL A 788 10.24 4.28 -65.42
C VAL A 788 11.32 5.36 -65.45
N LEU A 789 12.53 5.02 -65.92
CA LEU A 789 13.62 5.99 -66.07
C LEU A 789 13.19 7.19 -66.92
N LEU A 790 12.53 6.92 -68.05
CA LEU A 790 12.04 7.92 -69.01
C LEU A 790 11.02 8.89 -68.41
N ARG A 791 10.15 8.43 -67.51
CA ARG A 791 9.18 9.29 -66.79
C ARG A 791 9.81 10.08 -65.64
N THR A 792 10.91 9.60 -65.07
CA THR A 792 11.62 10.27 -63.97
C THR A 792 12.81 11.12 -64.40
N ALA A 793 13.20 11.09 -65.68
CA ALA A 793 14.30 11.90 -66.20
C ALA A 793 13.86 13.35 -66.48
N ASP A 794 14.70 14.29 -66.04
CA ASP A 794 14.50 15.73 -66.24
C ASP A 794 14.91 16.14 -67.66
N LEU A 795 15.95 15.48 -68.20
CA LEU A 795 16.43 15.65 -69.57
C LEU A 795 16.49 14.32 -70.31
N VAL A 796 15.81 14.24 -71.45
CA VAL A 796 15.89 13.10 -72.37
C VAL A 796 16.56 13.54 -73.67
N VAL A 797 17.69 12.93 -74.04
CA VAL A 797 18.50 13.35 -75.20
C VAL A 797 18.53 12.24 -76.26
N GLY A 798 18.37 12.58 -77.53
CA GLY A 798 18.50 11.60 -78.61
C GLY A 798 18.43 12.17 -80.03
N THR A 799 18.54 11.28 -81.00
CA THR A 799 18.30 11.58 -82.42
C THR A 799 16.80 11.50 -82.75
N PRO A 800 16.32 12.13 -83.83
CA PRO A 800 14.92 12.03 -84.25
C PRO A 800 14.44 10.57 -84.39
N ALA A 801 15.24 9.71 -85.02
CA ALA A 801 14.93 8.28 -85.14
C ALA A 801 14.85 7.56 -83.77
N GLY A 802 15.74 7.90 -82.82
CA GLY A 802 15.75 7.35 -81.46
C GLY A 802 14.53 7.76 -80.64
N VAL A 803 14.24 9.07 -80.59
CA VAL A 803 13.05 9.64 -79.93
C VAL A 803 11.77 9.09 -80.53
N GLY A 804 11.76 8.88 -81.85
CA GLY A 804 10.67 8.22 -82.58
C GLY A 804 10.39 6.79 -82.10
N LEU A 805 11.41 6.05 -81.67
CA LEU A 805 11.32 4.67 -81.21
C LEU A 805 10.92 4.52 -79.74
N THR A 806 11.57 5.25 -78.84
CA THR A 806 11.45 5.02 -77.37
C THR A 806 10.33 5.85 -76.76
N ALA A 807 10.34 7.17 -76.95
CA ALA A 807 9.41 8.11 -76.34
C ALA A 807 8.04 8.14 -77.07
N ARG A 808 7.39 7.00 -77.33
CA ARG A 808 6.17 6.93 -78.17
C ARG A 808 4.98 7.72 -77.62
N ASN A 809 4.78 7.62 -76.30
CA ASN A 809 3.60 8.12 -75.60
C ASN A 809 3.91 9.19 -74.54
N GLU A 810 5.17 9.58 -74.38
CA GLU A 810 5.60 10.58 -73.40
C GLU A 810 5.34 12.01 -73.91
N GLU A 811 4.96 12.88 -72.97
CA GLU A 811 4.91 14.33 -73.14
C GLU A 811 6.08 15.00 -72.39
N PHE A 812 6.51 16.16 -72.91
CA PHE A 812 7.58 16.99 -72.38
C PHE A 812 7.12 18.44 -72.28
N ASP A 813 7.65 19.20 -71.31
CA ASP A 813 7.32 20.60 -71.14
C ASP A 813 8.04 21.48 -72.18
N ALA A 814 9.24 21.07 -72.60
CA ALA A 814 9.99 21.71 -73.68
C ALA A 814 10.67 20.70 -74.62
N LEU A 815 10.70 21.03 -75.91
CA LEU A 815 11.64 20.51 -76.89
C LEU A 815 12.78 21.51 -77.05
N ILE A 816 14.01 21.05 -76.91
CA ILE A 816 15.21 21.76 -77.37
C ILE A 816 15.69 21.05 -78.64
N VAL A 817 16.01 21.80 -79.69
CA VAL A 817 16.62 21.25 -80.92
C VAL A 817 17.97 21.92 -81.09
N ALA A 818 19.04 21.15 -80.94
CA ALA A 818 20.38 21.58 -81.28
C ALA A 818 20.61 21.50 -82.79
N ASP A 819 21.41 22.43 -83.31
CA ASP A 819 21.74 22.58 -84.74
C ASP A 819 20.48 22.55 -85.65
N ALA A 820 19.42 23.26 -85.26
CA ALA A 820 18.07 23.13 -85.83
C ALA A 820 17.94 23.45 -87.33
N GLY A 821 18.93 24.10 -87.95
CA GLY A 821 19.04 24.23 -89.42
C GLY A 821 19.36 22.90 -90.13
N ALA A 822 19.99 21.95 -89.44
CA ALA A 822 20.34 20.61 -89.95
C ALA A 822 19.19 19.60 -89.89
N VAL A 823 18.04 20.00 -89.35
CA VAL A 823 16.89 19.12 -89.07
C VAL A 823 15.76 19.40 -90.07
N THR A 824 15.19 18.36 -90.68
CA THR A 824 14.04 18.50 -91.59
C THR A 824 12.72 18.72 -90.84
N ASP A 825 11.68 19.18 -91.55
CA ASP A 825 10.34 19.38 -90.97
C ASP A 825 9.79 18.12 -90.28
N ALA A 826 10.04 16.94 -90.87
CA ALA A 826 9.54 15.67 -90.34
C ALA A 826 10.31 15.22 -89.08
N GLU A 827 11.62 15.42 -89.06
CA GLU A 827 12.46 15.13 -87.88
C GLU A 827 12.14 16.07 -86.71
N PHE A 828 11.98 17.37 -87.00
CA PHE A 828 11.52 18.35 -86.02
C PHE A 828 10.16 17.96 -85.44
N LEU A 829 9.21 17.56 -86.29
CA LEU A 829 7.87 17.12 -85.85
C LEU A 829 7.89 15.89 -84.94
N ILE A 830 8.89 15.00 -85.02
CA ILE A 830 9.01 13.87 -84.06
C ILE A 830 9.14 14.41 -82.63
N GLY A 831 9.97 15.42 -82.39
CA GLY A 831 10.03 16.11 -81.10
C GLY A 831 8.80 16.98 -80.85
N ALA A 832 8.43 17.81 -81.83
CA ALA A 832 7.50 18.92 -81.62
C ALA A 832 6.07 18.47 -81.23
N VAL A 833 5.55 17.37 -81.80
CA VAL A 833 4.19 16.89 -81.44
C VAL A 833 4.07 16.37 -80.00
N ARG A 834 5.19 16.23 -79.27
CA ARG A 834 5.27 15.70 -77.89
C ARG A 834 5.59 16.78 -76.85
N ALA A 835 5.97 17.98 -77.28
CA ALA A 835 6.41 19.05 -76.40
C ALA A 835 5.39 20.20 -76.34
N ARG A 836 5.35 20.87 -75.18
CA ARG A 836 4.46 22.02 -74.94
C ARG A 836 5.08 23.36 -75.34
N ARG A 837 6.41 23.44 -75.39
CA ARG A 837 7.22 24.58 -75.85
C ARG A 837 8.29 24.08 -76.82
N TRP A 838 8.73 24.93 -77.75
CA TRP A 838 9.76 24.59 -78.73
C TRP A 838 10.87 25.64 -78.76
N ILE A 839 12.11 25.18 -78.52
CA ILE A 839 13.31 26.00 -78.51
C ILE A 839 14.26 25.44 -79.57
N LEU A 840 14.54 26.22 -80.61
CA LEU A 840 15.37 25.81 -81.73
C LEU A 840 16.65 26.65 -81.72
N VAL A 841 17.81 26.00 -81.58
CA VAL A 841 19.13 26.65 -81.55
C VAL A 841 19.87 26.26 -82.83
N SER A 842 20.41 27.23 -83.59
CA SER A 842 21.22 26.93 -84.78
C SER A 842 22.20 28.05 -85.10
N ALA A 843 23.37 27.68 -85.61
CA ALA A 843 24.23 28.58 -86.38
C ALA A 843 23.57 28.94 -87.74
N PRO A 844 23.87 30.11 -88.32
CA PRO A 844 23.24 30.60 -89.55
C PRO A 844 23.73 29.89 -90.82
N GLY A 845 22.79 29.53 -91.70
CA GLY A 845 23.08 28.91 -93.01
C GLY A 845 23.31 27.40 -92.95
N VAL A 846 23.16 26.77 -91.79
CA VAL A 846 23.15 25.31 -91.61
C VAL A 846 21.93 24.73 -92.34
N ARG A 847 22.10 23.57 -93.00
CA ARG A 847 21.03 22.93 -93.80
C ARG A 847 20.94 21.44 -93.51
N PRO A 848 19.78 20.80 -93.75
CA PRO A 848 19.65 19.36 -93.61
C PRO A 848 20.56 18.61 -94.60
N PRO A 849 21.11 17.45 -94.20
CA PRO A 849 21.98 16.65 -95.06
C PRO A 849 21.23 16.03 -96.25
N GLU A 850 21.83 16.10 -97.44
CA GLU A 850 21.31 15.47 -98.66
C GLU A 850 21.49 13.93 -98.62
N TYR A 851 20.43 13.20 -98.27
CA TYR A 851 20.39 11.73 -98.33
C TYR A 851 19.90 11.22 -99.69
N ARG A 852 20.46 10.09 -100.15
CA ARG A 852 20.10 9.45 -101.44
C ARG A 852 18.59 9.21 -101.57
N GLU A 853 17.96 8.75 -100.48
CA GLU A 853 16.53 8.40 -100.44
C GLU A 853 15.63 9.63 -100.63
N TYR A 854 16.13 10.82 -100.31
CA TYR A 854 15.40 12.09 -100.40
C TYR A 854 15.58 12.82 -101.74
N ALA A 855 16.43 12.32 -102.65
CA ALA A 855 16.67 12.90 -103.98
C ALA A 855 15.46 12.90 -104.94
N SER A 856 14.28 12.46 -104.49
CA SER A 856 13.01 12.49 -105.23
C SER A 856 11.86 13.18 -104.46
N ALA A 857 12.18 13.92 -103.40
CA ALA A 857 11.23 14.59 -102.52
C ALA A 857 10.54 15.82 -103.16
N PRO A 858 9.37 16.25 -102.65
CA PRO A 858 8.76 17.52 -103.02
C PRO A 858 9.65 18.71 -102.62
N ALA A 859 9.88 19.62 -103.57
CA ALA A 859 10.87 20.69 -103.45
C ALA A 859 10.55 21.74 -102.37
N GLY A 860 11.60 22.27 -101.73
CA GLY A 860 11.56 23.40 -100.80
C GLY A 860 11.24 23.04 -99.34
N ARG A 861 11.18 21.75 -99.00
CA ARG A 861 10.82 21.27 -97.64
C ARG A 861 11.85 20.36 -96.97
N LEU A 862 12.78 19.77 -97.73
CA LEU A 862 13.96 19.09 -97.19
C LEU A 862 15.25 19.89 -97.41
N ASP A 863 15.27 20.82 -98.39
CA ASP A 863 16.46 21.60 -98.76
C ASP A 863 16.81 22.72 -97.77
N ILE A 864 15.85 23.12 -96.92
CA ILE A 864 15.95 24.19 -95.93
C ILE A 864 15.09 23.81 -94.72
N GLY A 865 15.70 23.66 -93.54
CA GLY A 865 15.03 23.30 -92.29
C GLY A 865 14.05 24.37 -91.77
N PRO A 866 13.21 24.04 -90.76
CA PRO A 866 12.18 24.95 -90.28
C PRO A 866 12.74 26.24 -89.65
N PHE A 867 13.89 26.14 -88.97
CA PHE A 867 14.61 27.29 -88.40
C PHE A 867 14.99 28.32 -89.48
N GLU A 868 15.75 27.91 -90.52
CA GLU A 868 16.22 28.79 -91.60
C GLU A 868 15.08 29.45 -92.38
N ARG A 869 13.99 28.71 -92.65
CA ARG A 869 12.80 29.29 -93.30
C ARG A 869 12.11 30.34 -92.42
N ALA A 870 12.03 30.10 -91.10
CA ALA A 870 11.45 31.06 -90.17
C ALA A 870 12.35 32.29 -89.99
N ALA A 871 13.67 32.12 -89.82
CA ALA A 871 14.62 33.22 -89.75
C ALA A 871 14.57 34.10 -91.01
N THR A 872 14.41 33.50 -92.20
CA THR A 872 14.28 34.23 -93.48
C THR A 872 12.95 34.99 -93.60
N ALA A 873 11.83 34.40 -93.15
CA ALA A 873 10.48 34.93 -93.37
C ALA A 873 9.91 35.75 -92.21
N ALA A 874 10.50 35.61 -91.01
CA ALA A 874 10.08 36.22 -89.75
C ALA A 874 11.29 36.55 -88.85
N PRO A 875 12.25 37.38 -89.33
CA PRO A 875 13.49 37.68 -88.60
C PRO A 875 13.28 38.36 -87.25
N HIS A 876 12.07 38.87 -86.95
CA HIS A 876 11.69 39.40 -85.65
C HIS A 876 11.43 38.34 -84.57
N LEU A 877 11.45 37.05 -84.93
CA LEU A 877 11.31 35.91 -83.99
C LEU A 877 12.66 35.31 -83.56
N VAL A 878 13.77 35.81 -84.10
CA VAL A 878 15.12 35.28 -83.85
C VAL A 878 15.82 36.09 -82.76
N ASP A 879 16.12 35.44 -81.65
CA ASP A 879 16.99 35.92 -80.58
C ASP A 879 18.44 35.61 -80.99
N ALA A 880 19.20 36.62 -81.43
CA ALA A 880 20.61 36.48 -81.78
C ALA A 880 21.47 36.61 -80.51
N ARG A 881 22.29 35.60 -80.22
CA ARG A 881 23.10 35.48 -79.01
C ARG A 881 24.56 35.21 -79.33
#